data_AF-A0A4Y6RNF7-F1
#
_entry.id   AF-A0A4Y6RNF7-F1
#
_cell.length_a   1.000
_cell.length_b   1.000
_cell.length_c   1.000
_cell.angle_alpha   90.00
_cell.angle_beta   90.00
_cell.angle_gamma   90.00
#
_symmetry.space_group_name_H-M   'P 1'
#
loop_
_entity.id
_entity.type
_entity.pdbx_description
1 polymer ?
#
loop_
_entity_poly.entity_id
_entity_poly.type
_entity_poly.pdbx_seq_one_letter_code
_entity_poly.pdbx_strand_id
1 'polypeptide(L)'
;MYLFNVRSNFSNSFRTPFRSTGLLTISAAIALYAGNATAQTKGLDAFNAYVSGLKSLGLTVENGAIDYDGTTDTLTISDTALGFGGTIADIPADNADIGGNDTTPKLDLPKKTDLTYEMSFSSGTMTIVGLSEDNNVFAADSWTYSDDSSLSISAKVNGEGRFKVDGRLAGTLAENYRFTMPELPTEDAKRPASRWLPFMKTTLLASYDEVRVDSTALTFEAYAEEGESESLVASGTMQLDGYKMAGADNGRIELYSLDKLSQTLQTLDAASGQMLVQTTTQGKTVYEGIDANPLIALFDPSVSEKDEKLTVIRQGSAVDYVSSQELGDGIALKITVDRNSLNDFTIQKRESDILGLLDGVLTGETPEPQKLITSLFQIYRSFGIADARVSGIGLEVTNPEEDMTVNATIKEVAVTDFNSNGIGEMMVVGLSAPDLPEGAAVSLDWAAIGGIEFADFDPMEAMISTLIENPDYGDDNPLEVVRAFMPHSFGYELEGLKVVVPDYGLSHIGRAEMKVSTTVPPIPTSYYAKNEGIQIPVATLDDEDMEKFLEALGITEIVWSDETRLYWDEATKELNLERLTFEMEGVGRAEASVRFANVPKALFEDPEGQGQMALVVAQFVEAKISFTDDGVTENGLAHIAGQENIPVNVFREALAEQAAEATAPIQNAAFTDMVRTAVSDFLKNPGEISLTLTPSAPVPVAQIVGSLAAPQTLPDLLNVKVKAN
;
A
#
# COMPACT_ATOMS: atom_id res chain seq x y z
N MET A 1 19.57 7.15 4.22
CA MET A 1 20.55 7.57 3.20
C MET A 1 21.74 6.62 3.29
N TYR A 2 22.33 6.21 2.17
CA TYR A 2 23.23 5.04 1.98
C TYR A 2 22.54 3.67 1.86
N LEU A 3 23.20 2.79 1.08
CA LEU A 3 22.82 1.42 0.68
C LEU A 3 21.65 1.26 -0.32
N PHE A 4 21.78 1.85 -1.52
CA PHE A 4 21.41 1.18 -2.77
C PHE A 4 22.29 1.71 -3.91
N ASN A 5 23.21 0.89 -4.41
CA ASN A 5 24.00 1.20 -5.61
C ASN A 5 24.43 -0.12 -6.29
N VAL A 6 23.51 -0.72 -7.04
CA VAL A 6 23.80 -1.83 -7.96
C VAL A 6 23.25 -1.43 -9.33
N ARG A 7 24.15 -1.24 -10.28
CA ARG A 7 23.82 -1.01 -11.69
C ARG A 7 23.62 -2.37 -12.38
N SER A 8 22.41 -2.63 -12.88
CA SER A 8 22.25 -3.29 -14.18
C SER A 8 20.90 -2.89 -14.79
N ASN A 9 20.96 -2.21 -15.94
CA ASN A 9 19.77 -1.97 -16.77
C ASN A 9 19.42 -3.26 -17.56
N PHE A 10 18.27 -3.26 -18.25
CA PHE A 10 17.63 -4.40 -18.92
C PHE A 10 16.99 -5.51 -18.05
N SER A 11 17.42 -5.77 -16.81
CA SER A 11 16.80 -6.85 -15.99
C SER A 11 15.48 -6.46 -15.31
N ASN A 12 15.27 -5.17 -15.00
CA ASN A 12 14.11 -4.72 -14.21
C ASN A 12 12.79 -4.64 -14.98
N SER A 13 12.82 -4.59 -16.32
CA SER A 13 11.61 -4.47 -17.16
C SER A 13 10.68 -5.70 -17.10
N PHE A 14 11.22 -6.85 -16.70
CA PHE A 14 10.49 -8.13 -16.62
C PHE A 14 10.21 -8.61 -15.19
N ARG A 15 10.59 -7.85 -14.15
CA ARG A 15 10.47 -8.26 -12.74
C ARG A 15 9.17 -7.82 -12.03
N THR A 16 8.24 -7.16 -12.71
CA THR A 16 6.90 -6.87 -12.16
C THR A 16 5.90 -7.98 -12.54
N PRO A 17 5.31 -8.72 -11.57
CA PRO A 17 4.37 -9.82 -11.85
C PRO A 17 2.97 -9.36 -12.33
N PHE A 18 2.77 -8.05 -12.57
CA PHE A 18 1.52 -7.47 -13.07
C PHE A 18 1.69 -6.94 -14.50
N ARG A 19 1.23 -7.71 -15.50
CA ARG A 19 0.68 -7.25 -16.81
C ARG A 19 0.37 -8.35 -17.85
N SER A 20 0.58 -9.64 -17.55
CA SER A 20 0.31 -10.73 -18.51
C SER A 20 -1.18 -10.92 -18.85
N THR A 21 -2.10 -10.69 -17.90
CA THR A 21 -3.55 -10.90 -18.09
C THR A 21 -4.18 -9.99 -19.16
N GLY A 22 -3.62 -8.80 -19.39
CA GLY A 22 -4.13 -7.84 -20.39
C GLY A 22 -3.78 -8.21 -21.84
N LEU A 23 -2.65 -8.89 -22.06
CA LEU A 23 -2.25 -9.32 -23.41
C LEU A 23 -3.10 -10.49 -23.92
N LEU A 24 -3.60 -11.33 -23.02
CA LEU A 24 -4.45 -12.48 -23.33
C LEU A 24 -5.92 -12.10 -23.56
N THR A 25 -6.45 -11.13 -22.81
CA THR A 25 -7.79 -10.61 -23.10
C THR A 25 -7.82 -9.84 -24.42
N ILE A 26 -6.73 -9.19 -24.83
CA ILE A 26 -6.61 -8.57 -26.16
C ILE A 26 -6.52 -9.62 -27.27
N SER A 27 -5.74 -10.69 -27.12
CA SER A 27 -5.65 -11.74 -28.16
C SER A 27 -6.90 -12.63 -28.25
N ALA A 28 -7.60 -12.86 -27.14
CA ALA A 28 -8.94 -13.49 -27.17
C ALA A 28 -10.00 -12.55 -27.78
N ALA A 29 -9.91 -11.24 -27.54
CA ALA A 29 -10.79 -10.26 -28.19
C ALA A 29 -10.55 -10.17 -29.71
N ILE A 30 -9.31 -10.27 -30.18
CA ILE A 30 -8.98 -10.27 -31.63
C ILE A 30 -9.60 -11.48 -32.37
N ALA A 31 -10.04 -12.52 -31.65
CA ALA A 31 -10.58 -13.75 -32.23
C ALA A 31 -12.11 -13.85 -32.25
N LEU A 32 -12.94 -12.87 -31.82
CA LEU A 32 -14.40 -13.08 -31.72
C LEU A 32 -15.21 -11.88 -32.22
N TYR A 33 -15.63 -11.88 -33.49
CA TYR A 33 -16.36 -10.76 -34.11
C TYR A 33 -17.26 -11.20 -35.31
N ALA A 34 -18.55 -11.55 -35.14
CA ALA A 34 -19.70 -11.23 -36.06
C ALA A 34 -21.03 -11.81 -35.48
N GLY A 35 -22.16 -11.76 -36.21
CA GLY A 35 -23.50 -12.14 -35.70
C GLY A 35 -24.72 -11.70 -36.56
N ASN A 36 -26.03 -11.89 -36.22
CA ASN A 36 -27.21 -12.55 -36.91
C ASN A 36 -28.41 -11.80 -37.64
N ALA A 37 -28.90 -12.21 -38.86
CA ALA A 37 -30.18 -11.79 -39.52
C ALA A 37 -30.64 -12.60 -40.78
N THR A 38 -31.95 -12.53 -41.07
CA THR A 38 -32.80 -13.38 -41.97
C THR A 38 -32.19 -14.28 -43.09
N ALA A 39 -32.37 -15.59 -42.88
CA ALA A 39 -31.70 -16.73 -43.49
C ALA A 39 -32.07 -17.13 -44.95
N GLN A 40 -31.55 -16.43 -45.97
CA GLN A 40 -31.27 -17.06 -47.29
C GLN A 40 -29.99 -16.54 -47.97
N THR A 41 -29.52 -15.32 -47.68
CA THR A 41 -28.19 -14.83 -48.10
C THR A 41 -27.40 -14.13 -46.98
N LYS A 42 -28.11 -13.66 -45.95
CA LYS A 42 -27.60 -12.65 -45.03
C LYS A 42 -26.51 -13.14 -44.09
N GLY A 43 -26.45 -14.44 -43.80
CA GLY A 43 -25.30 -15.03 -43.10
C GLY A 43 -23.99 -14.78 -43.86
N LEU A 44 -23.99 -14.96 -45.18
CA LEU A 44 -22.82 -14.69 -46.00
C LEU A 44 -22.58 -13.19 -46.20
N ASP A 45 -23.62 -12.39 -46.39
CA ASP A 45 -23.52 -10.93 -46.56
C ASP A 45 -22.88 -10.26 -45.32
N ALA A 46 -23.31 -10.70 -44.13
CA ALA A 46 -22.75 -10.38 -42.83
C ALA A 46 -21.28 -10.71 -42.66
N PHE A 47 -20.90 -11.91 -43.06
CA PHE A 47 -19.51 -12.37 -42.95
C PHE A 47 -18.61 -11.51 -43.84
N ASN A 48 -19.09 -11.14 -45.03
CA ASN A 48 -18.40 -10.21 -45.91
C ASN A 48 -18.30 -8.79 -45.29
N ALA A 49 -19.35 -8.30 -44.63
CA ALA A 49 -19.33 -7.03 -43.89
C ALA A 49 -18.31 -7.05 -42.74
N TYR A 50 -18.27 -8.14 -41.96
CA TYR A 50 -17.27 -8.37 -40.91
C TYR A 50 -15.84 -8.34 -41.45
N VAL A 51 -15.54 -9.15 -42.47
CA VAL A 51 -14.21 -9.20 -43.12
C VAL A 51 -13.82 -7.83 -43.69
N SER A 52 -14.78 -7.06 -44.20
CA SER A 52 -14.55 -5.68 -44.65
C SER A 52 -14.25 -4.74 -43.47
N GLY A 53 -14.94 -4.90 -42.33
CA GLY A 53 -14.68 -4.18 -41.09
C GLY A 53 -13.27 -4.40 -40.57
N LEU A 54 -12.84 -5.66 -40.43
CA LEU A 54 -11.47 -6.00 -40.05
C LEU A 54 -10.41 -5.38 -40.98
N LYS A 55 -10.64 -5.44 -42.30
CA LYS A 55 -9.74 -4.82 -43.28
C LYS A 55 -9.69 -3.30 -43.15
N SER A 56 -10.80 -2.66 -42.75
CA SER A 56 -10.83 -1.21 -42.48
C SER A 56 -10.07 -0.83 -41.20
N LEU A 57 -9.95 -1.75 -40.24
CA LEU A 57 -9.10 -1.62 -39.05
C LEU A 57 -7.61 -1.90 -39.34
N GLY A 58 -7.26 -2.30 -40.56
CA GLY A 58 -5.88 -2.59 -40.97
C GLY A 58 -5.44 -4.05 -40.79
N LEU A 59 -6.36 -4.98 -40.47
CA LEU A 59 -6.03 -6.41 -40.41
C LEU A 59 -6.01 -7.03 -41.81
N THR A 60 -5.07 -7.94 -42.03
CA THR A 60 -5.15 -8.91 -43.13
C THR A 60 -6.12 -10.03 -42.73
N VAL A 61 -6.92 -10.48 -43.69
CA VAL A 61 -7.88 -11.58 -43.49
C VAL A 61 -7.86 -12.47 -44.73
N GLU A 62 -7.45 -13.70 -44.53
CA GLU A 62 -7.42 -14.79 -45.52
C GLU A 62 -8.35 -15.90 -45.03
N ASN A 63 -9.14 -16.46 -45.94
CA ASN A 63 -10.10 -17.52 -45.65
C ASN A 63 -10.03 -18.55 -46.79
N GLY A 64 -10.18 -19.83 -46.46
CA GLY A 64 -10.33 -20.93 -47.41
C GLY A 64 -11.74 -21.04 -47.97
N ALA A 65 -12.32 -22.23 -47.92
CA ALA A 65 -13.69 -22.46 -48.39
C ALA A 65 -14.70 -21.88 -47.38
N ILE A 66 -15.67 -21.09 -47.87
CA ILE A 66 -16.80 -20.60 -47.09
C ILE A 66 -18.04 -21.36 -47.56
N ASP A 67 -18.64 -22.14 -46.66
CA ASP A 67 -19.91 -22.85 -46.86
C ASP A 67 -21.01 -22.23 -45.97
N TYR A 68 -22.24 -22.18 -46.48
CA TYR A 68 -23.39 -21.59 -45.78
C TYR A 68 -24.63 -22.48 -45.92
N ASP A 69 -25.04 -23.09 -44.81
CA ASP A 69 -26.29 -23.84 -44.72
C ASP A 69 -27.42 -22.94 -44.21
N GLY A 70 -28.18 -22.36 -45.14
CA GLY A 70 -29.37 -21.55 -44.84
C GLY A 70 -30.55 -22.33 -44.21
N THR A 71 -30.43 -23.63 -43.94
CA THR A 71 -31.44 -24.38 -43.16
C THR A 71 -31.13 -24.42 -41.66
N THR A 72 -29.86 -24.35 -41.29
CA THR A 72 -29.37 -24.25 -39.90
C THR A 72 -28.84 -22.86 -39.55
N ASP A 73 -28.75 -21.97 -40.55
CA ASP A 73 -28.10 -20.65 -40.50
C ASP A 73 -26.62 -20.72 -40.08
N THR A 74 -25.94 -21.80 -40.49
CA THR A 74 -24.55 -22.09 -40.13
C THR A 74 -23.59 -21.68 -41.26
N LEU A 75 -22.57 -20.91 -40.92
CA LEU A 75 -21.37 -20.67 -41.73
C LEU A 75 -20.25 -21.59 -41.28
N THR A 76 -19.56 -22.23 -42.22
CA THR A 76 -18.32 -22.97 -41.98
C THR A 76 -17.23 -22.40 -42.88
N ILE A 77 -16.13 -21.93 -42.28
CA ILE A 77 -15.00 -21.32 -42.99
C ILE A 77 -13.75 -22.15 -42.72
N SER A 78 -13.18 -22.78 -43.76
CA SER A 78 -11.90 -23.48 -43.64
C SER A 78 -10.72 -22.51 -43.64
N ASP A 79 -9.60 -22.90 -43.04
CA ASP A 79 -8.30 -22.23 -43.16
C ASP A 79 -8.39 -20.70 -42.93
N THR A 80 -9.03 -20.30 -41.84
CA THR A 80 -9.18 -18.90 -41.47
C THR A 80 -7.86 -18.38 -40.91
N ALA A 81 -7.37 -17.25 -41.43
CA ALA A 81 -6.19 -16.56 -40.91
C ALA A 81 -6.42 -15.05 -40.82
N LEU A 82 -6.07 -14.49 -39.66
CA LEU A 82 -6.05 -13.07 -39.35
C LEU A 82 -4.60 -12.66 -39.14
N GLY A 83 -4.21 -11.50 -39.67
CA GLY A 83 -2.88 -10.93 -39.47
C GLY A 83 -2.92 -9.44 -39.18
N PHE A 84 -1.95 -8.98 -38.41
CA PHE A 84 -1.73 -7.57 -38.12
C PHE A 84 -0.23 -7.34 -37.92
N GLY A 85 0.34 -6.37 -38.61
CA GLY A 85 1.79 -6.14 -38.56
C GLY A 85 2.18 -4.81 -39.18
N GLY A 86 3.39 -4.37 -38.86
CA GLY A 86 3.92 -3.10 -39.34
C GLY A 86 5.28 -2.76 -38.72
N THR A 87 5.70 -1.52 -38.95
CA THR A 87 6.95 -0.98 -38.39
C THR A 87 6.62 0.31 -37.63
N ILE A 88 6.96 0.34 -36.34
CA ILE A 88 7.01 1.57 -35.54
C ILE A 88 8.42 2.14 -35.71
N ALA A 89 8.54 3.19 -36.50
CA ALA A 89 9.81 3.86 -36.74
C ALA A 89 10.21 4.78 -35.57
N ASP A 90 11.49 5.13 -35.52
CA ASP A 90 12.01 6.20 -34.65
C ASP A 90 11.86 5.95 -33.12
N ILE A 91 11.75 4.70 -32.67
CA ILE A 91 11.73 4.38 -31.23
C ILE A 91 13.10 4.63 -30.59
N PRO A 92 13.17 5.02 -29.29
CA PRO A 92 14.44 5.19 -28.59
C PRO A 92 15.20 3.86 -28.44
N ALA A 93 16.42 3.81 -28.95
CA ALA A 93 17.38 2.73 -28.75
C ALA A 93 18.27 3.02 -27.52
N ASP A 94 18.60 1.98 -26.75
CA ASP A 94 19.19 2.18 -25.43
C ASP A 94 20.70 2.41 -25.51
N ASN A 95 21.12 3.68 -25.51
CA ASN A 95 22.52 4.13 -25.62
C ASN A 95 22.74 5.52 -24.97
N ALA A 96 21.96 5.86 -23.92
CA ALA A 96 22.15 7.11 -23.18
C ALA A 96 23.35 7.02 -22.23
N ASP A 97 24.56 7.26 -22.75
CA ASP A 97 25.79 7.28 -21.95
C ASP A 97 25.88 8.56 -21.08
N ILE A 98 25.28 8.50 -19.88
CA ILE A 98 25.41 9.55 -18.86
C ILE A 98 26.79 9.40 -18.18
N GLY A 99 27.84 9.66 -18.97
CA GLY A 99 29.25 9.34 -18.68
C GLY A 99 30.25 10.44 -19.04
N GLY A 100 29.81 11.70 -19.19
CA GLY A 100 30.67 12.84 -19.53
C GLY A 100 30.90 13.81 -18.35
N ASN A 101 32.15 13.89 -17.86
CA ASN A 101 32.54 14.75 -16.72
C ASN A 101 32.77 16.22 -17.13
N ASP A 102 31.82 16.82 -17.86
CA ASP A 102 31.91 18.19 -18.40
C ASP A 102 30.76 19.04 -17.83
N THR A 103 31.00 20.33 -17.54
CA THR A 103 30.08 21.20 -16.77
C THR A 103 28.87 21.72 -17.55
N THR A 104 28.48 21.03 -18.61
CA THR A 104 27.23 21.20 -19.35
C THR A 104 26.73 19.82 -19.77
N PRO A 105 25.58 19.34 -19.26
CA PRO A 105 25.03 18.07 -19.70
C PRO A 105 24.58 18.18 -21.15
N LYS A 106 25.36 17.64 -22.08
CA LYS A 106 24.89 17.36 -23.43
C LYS A 106 23.98 16.15 -23.35
N LEU A 107 22.68 16.39 -23.49
CA LEU A 107 21.72 15.35 -23.77
C LEU A 107 21.92 14.93 -25.24
N ASP A 108 22.86 14.02 -25.50
CA ASP A 108 22.90 13.34 -26.80
C ASP A 108 21.59 12.56 -26.93
N LEU A 109 20.83 12.88 -27.98
CA LEU A 109 19.55 12.22 -28.26
C LEU A 109 19.80 10.72 -28.40
N PRO A 110 18.97 9.84 -27.78
CA PRO A 110 19.12 8.40 -27.95
C PRO A 110 19.11 8.07 -29.44
N LYS A 111 19.94 7.08 -29.82
CA LYS A 111 19.89 6.53 -31.18
C LYS A 111 18.45 6.12 -31.46
N LYS A 112 18.00 6.30 -32.69
CA LYS A 112 16.68 5.86 -33.13
C LYS A 112 16.79 4.53 -33.86
N THR A 113 15.82 3.65 -33.63
CA THR A 113 15.71 2.35 -34.30
C THR A 113 14.26 2.08 -34.66
N ASP A 114 14.05 1.03 -35.45
CA ASP A 114 12.74 0.64 -35.96
C ASP A 114 12.32 -0.69 -35.34
N LEU A 115 11.12 -0.73 -34.74
CA LEU A 115 10.47 -1.94 -34.25
C LEU A 115 9.55 -2.48 -35.35
N THR A 116 9.92 -3.60 -35.95
CA THR A 116 9.01 -4.36 -36.83
C THR A 116 8.28 -5.41 -36.01
N TYR A 117 6.96 -5.54 -36.18
CA TYR A 117 6.13 -6.50 -35.47
C TYR A 117 5.14 -7.19 -36.42
N GLU A 118 4.78 -8.42 -36.09
CA GLU A 118 3.80 -9.23 -36.80
C GLU A 118 3.06 -10.11 -35.78
N MET A 119 1.73 -10.09 -35.83
CA MET A 119 0.83 -10.96 -35.10
C MET A 119 -0.04 -11.69 -36.12
N SER A 120 -0.19 -13.00 -35.97
CA SER A 120 -1.12 -13.80 -36.75
C SER A 120 -1.89 -14.76 -35.86
N PHE A 121 -3.17 -14.96 -36.19
CA PHE A 121 -4.03 -15.98 -35.63
C PHE A 121 -4.58 -16.83 -36.77
N SER A 122 -4.59 -18.15 -36.63
CA SER A 122 -5.14 -19.04 -37.66
C SER A 122 -5.88 -20.23 -37.05
N SER A 123 -6.85 -20.77 -37.79
CA SER A 123 -7.67 -21.89 -37.37
C SER A 123 -8.10 -22.74 -38.57
N GLY A 124 -8.05 -24.07 -38.44
CA GLY A 124 -8.42 -24.98 -39.53
C GLY A 124 -9.90 -24.90 -39.91
N THR A 125 -10.78 -24.59 -38.97
CA THR A 125 -12.21 -24.35 -39.20
C THR A 125 -12.79 -23.37 -38.18
N MET A 126 -13.40 -22.31 -38.69
CA MET A 126 -14.27 -21.40 -37.93
C MET A 126 -15.73 -21.73 -38.27
N THR A 127 -16.57 -21.92 -37.25
CA THR A 127 -18.01 -22.16 -37.42
C THR A 127 -18.79 -21.07 -36.70
N ILE A 128 -19.79 -20.50 -37.38
CA ILE A 128 -20.63 -19.44 -36.82
C ILE A 128 -22.09 -19.75 -37.13
N VAL A 129 -22.96 -19.64 -36.12
CA VAL A 129 -24.41 -19.87 -36.24
C VAL A 129 -25.14 -18.55 -36.06
N GLY A 130 -25.96 -18.21 -37.06
CA GLY A 130 -26.74 -16.96 -37.15
C GLY A 130 -25.88 -15.73 -37.47
N LEU A 131 -25.84 -15.26 -38.73
CA LEU A 131 -25.08 -14.04 -39.14
C LEU A 131 -25.91 -12.95 -39.92
N SER A 132 -25.55 -11.67 -39.71
CA SER A 132 -25.97 -10.32 -40.18
C SER A 132 -24.83 -9.29 -40.12
N GLU A 133 -25.14 -8.12 -40.62
CA GLU A 133 -24.89 -6.93 -39.83
C GLU A 133 -26.22 -6.14 -39.77
N ASP A 134 -26.41 -5.31 -38.73
CA ASP A 134 -27.45 -4.27 -38.70
C ASP A 134 -26.86 -2.99 -38.11
N ASN A 135 -26.64 -1.99 -38.98
CA ASN A 135 -26.05 -0.69 -38.64
C ASN A 135 -24.69 -0.82 -37.93
N ASN A 136 -23.80 -1.63 -38.49
CA ASN A 136 -22.45 -1.93 -37.98
C ASN A 136 -22.43 -2.70 -36.63
N VAL A 137 -23.59 -3.21 -36.20
CA VAL A 137 -23.75 -4.10 -35.05
C VAL A 137 -23.96 -5.53 -35.53
N PHE A 138 -23.32 -6.46 -34.83
CA PHE A 138 -23.28 -7.89 -35.15
C PHE A 138 -23.67 -8.67 -33.88
N ALA A 139 -24.53 -9.71 -33.94
CA ALA A 139 -24.96 -10.54 -32.78
C ALA A 139 -25.11 -12.07 -33.02
N ALA A 140 -24.11 -12.94 -32.80
CA ALA A 140 -24.12 -14.36 -33.21
C ALA A 140 -24.72 -15.28 -32.13
N ASP A 141 -25.42 -16.33 -32.54
CA ASP A 141 -25.98 -17.32 -31.60
C ASP A 141 -24.85 -18.19 -31.02
N SER A 142 -23.90 -18.62 -31.87
CA SER A 142 -22.65 -19.25 -31.41
C SER A 142 -21.49 -19.01 -32.38
N TRP A 143 -20.27 -18.92 -31.83
CA TRP A 143 -19.01 -18.77 -32.56
C TRP A 143 -17.99 -19.78 -32.06
N THR A 144 -17.39 -20.59 -32.94
CA THR A 144 -16.36 -21.56 -32.53
C THR A 144 -15.19 -21.62 -33.50
N TYR A 145 -14.04 -22.00 -32.96
CA TYR A 145 -12.84 -22.36 -33.72
C TYR A 145 -12.40 -23.77 -33.37
N SER A 146 -11.77 -24.46 -34.33
CA SER A 146 -11.23 -25.80 -34.15
C SER A 146 -10.02 -25.84 -33.19
N ASP A 147 -9.79 -26.99 -32.57
CA ASP A 147 -8.71 -27.20 -31.58
C ASP A 147 -7.28 -27.16 -32.14
N ASP A 148 -7.13 -26.96 -33.46
CA ASP A 148 -5.86 -26.70 -34.12
C ASP A 148 -5.53 -25.20 -34.23
N SER A 149 -6.35 -24.33 -33.62
CA SER A 149 -6.16 -22.88 -33.63
C SER A 149 -4.82 -22.47 -33.04
N SER A 150 -4.15 -21.54 -33.70
CA SER A 150 -2.81 -21.10 -33.35
C SER A 150 -2.67 -19.58 -33.38
N LEU A 151 -1.79 -19.09 -32.51
CA LEU A 151 -1.39 -17.68 -32.41
C LEU A 151 0.13 -17.62 -32.62
N SER A 152 0.61 -16.67 -33.42
CA SER A 152 2.04 -16.36 -33.50
C SER A 152 2.24 -14.86 -33.39
N ILE A 153 3.22 -14.45 -32.61
CA ILE A 153 3.63 -13.05 -32.44
C ILE A 153 5.13 -13.00 -32.66
N SER A 154 5.60 -12.07 -33.47
CA SER A 154 7.02 -11.77 -33.58
C SER A 154 7.27 -10.26 -33.53
N ALA A 155 8.42 -9.90 -32.99
CA ALA A 155 8.91 -8.53 -32.95
C ALA A 155 10.42 -8.53 -33.17
N LYS A 156 10.95 -7.59 -33.95
CA LYS A 156 12.39 -7.39 -34.14
C LYS A 156 12.72 -5.91 -34.06
N VAL A 157 13.77 -5.60 -33.31
CA VAL A 157 14.46 -4.31 -33.30
C VAL A 157 15.85 -4.51 -33.89
N ASN A 158 16.14 -3.83 -35.00
CA ASN A 158 17.36 -4.06 -35.77
C ASN A 158 18.61 -3.69 -34.97
N GLY A 159 19.51 -4.65 -34.76
CA GLY A 159 20.76 -4.44 -34.01
C GLY A 159 20.59 -4.40 -32.49
N GLU A 160 19.42 -4.79 -31.97
CA GLU A 160 19.19 -5.00 -30.54
C GLU A 160 18.69 -6.43 -30.25
N GLY A 161 17.77 -6.96 -31.06
CA GLY A 161 17.25 -8.32 -30.84
C GLY A 161 15.90 -8.63 -31.47
N ARG A 162 15.41 -9.84 -31.17
CA ARG A 162 14.08 -10.33 -31.60
C ARG A 162 13.36 -11.08 -30.50
N PHE A 163 12.04 -11.03 -30.54
CA PHE A 163 11.12 -11.74 -29.67
C PHE A 163 10.13 -12.55 -30.51
N LYS A 164 9.78 -13.74 -30.05
CA LYS A 164 8.76 -14.60 -30.68
C LYS A 164 7.89 -15.25 -29.61
N VAL A 165 6.59 -15.35 -29.91
CA VAL A 165 5.62 -16.20 -29.20
C VAL A 165 4.94 -17.08 -30.24
N ASP A 166 4.81 -18.37 -29.95
CA ASP A 166 3.92 -19.28 -30.67
C ASP A 166 2.94 -19.89 -29.66
N GLY A 167 1.70 -20.12 -30.09
CA GLY A 167 0.61 -20.53 -29.22
C GLY A 167 -0.39 -21.45 -29.90
N ARG A 168 -1.07 -22.26 -29.08
CA ARG A 168 -2.24 -23.05 -29.47
C ARG A 168 -3.41 -22.81 -28.53
N LEU A 169 -4.61 -22.81 -29.08
CA LEU A 169 -5.87 -22.63 -28.39
C LEU A 169 -6.81 -23.78 -28.74
N ALA A 170 -7.50 -24.32 -27.74
CA ALA A 170 -8.49 -25.39 -27.89
C ALA A 170 -9.80 -25.03 -27.16
N GLY A 171 -10.93 -25.54 -27.66
CA GLY A 171 -12.26 -25.30 -27.09
C GLY A 171 -12.67 -23.82 -27.08
N THR A 172 -12.33 -23.07 -28.13
CA THR A 172 -12.72 -21.64 -28.23
C THR A 172 -14.18 -21.53 -28.64
N LEU A 173 -14.99 -20.89 -27.79
CA LEU A 173 -16.43 -20.69 -27.97
C LEU A 173 -16.86 -19.29 -27.51
N ALA A 174 -17.79 -18.69 -28.22
CA ALA A 174 -18.67 -17.63 -27.70
C ALA A 174 -20.14 -17.96 -27.99
N GLU A 175 -21.03 -17.61 -27.05
CA GLU A 175 -22.48 -17.83 -27.11
C GLU A 175 -23.23 -16.49 -26.98
N ASN A 176 -24.24 -16.28 -27.84
CA ASN A 176 -25.05 -15.04 -27.91
C ASN A 176 -24.20 -13.76 -28.02
N TYR A 177 -23.10 -13.84 -28.78
CA TYR A 177 -22.03 -12.85 -28.84
C TYR A 177 -22.38 -11.65 -29.72
N ARG A 178 -22.53 -10.46 -29.12
CA ARG A 178 -22.93 -9.22 -29.80
C ARG A 178 -22.00 -8.05 -29.51
N PHE A 179 -21.66 -7.28 -30.53
CA PHE A 179 -20.74 -6.14 -30.44
C PHE A 179 -21.00 -5.16 -31.60
N THR A 180 -20.38 -3.99 -31.51
CA THR A 180 -20.32 -3.01 -32.62
C THR A 180 -18.90 -2.98 -33.15
N MET A 181 -18.70 -3.06 -34.47
CA MET A 181 -17.35 -2.95 -35.04
C MET A 181 -16.83 -1.53 -34.80
N PRO A 182 -15.69 -1.32 -34.11
CA PRO A 182 -15.19 0.01 -33.86
C PRO A 182 -14.71 0.68 -35.15
N GLU A 183 -14.82 2.00 -35.24
CA GLU A 183 -14.22 2.78 -36.32
C GLU A 183 -12.87 3.35 -35.87
N LEU A 184 -11.84 3.29 -36.74
CA LEU A 184 -10.57 3.97 -36.46
C LEU A 184 -10.82 5.48 -36.32
N PRO A 185 -10.39 6.12 -35.21
CA PRO A 185 -10.67 7.53 -35.00
C PRO A 185 -9.91 8.38 -36.01
N THR A 186 -10.63 9.30 -36.67
CA THR A 186 -10.06 10.25 -37.63
C THR A 186 -8.84 10.96 -37.03
N GLU A 187 -7.83 11.24 -37.86
CA GLU A 187 -6.66 12.01 -37.39
C GLU A 187 -7.07 13.39 -36.88
N ASP A 188 -6.84 13.63 -35.60
CA ASP A 188 -6.92 14.94 -34.97
C ASP A 188 -5.55 15.26 -34.38
N ALA A 189 -4.79 16.11 -35.09
CA ALA A 189 -3.47 16.55 -34.69
C ALA A 189 -3.47 17.41 -33.41
N LYS A 190 -4.64 17.83 -32.90
CA LYS A 190 -4.79 18.52 -31.60
C LYS A 190 -5.26 17.60 -30.49
N ARG A 191 -5.70 16.39 -30.83
CA ARG A 191 -6.24 15.38 -29.90
C ARG A 191 -5.67 13.99 -30.18
N PRO A 192 -4.33 13.84 -30.24
CA PRO A 192 -3.71 12.59 -30.66
C PRO A 192 -4.07 11.38 -29.76
N ALA A 193 -4.32 11.61 -28.47
CA ALA A 193 -4.75 10.62 -27.48
C ALA A 193 -6.28 10.62 -27.28
N SER A 194 -6.92 11.75 -26.98
CA SER A 194 -8.34 11.76 -26.61
C SER A 194 -9.29 11.29 -27.72
N ARG A 195 -8.87 11.38 -29.00
CA ARG A 195 -9.59 10.81 -30.14
C ARG A 195 -9.84 9.29 -30.05
N TRP A 196 -9.06 8.55 -29.26
CA TRP A 196 -9.22 7.10 -29.10
C TRP A 196 -10.32 6.70 -28.09
N LEU A 197 -10.86 7.63 -27.31
CA LEU A 197 -11.88 7.32 -26.31
C LEU A 197 -13.15 6.66 -26.91
N PRO A 198 -13.72 7.10 -28.07
CA PRO A 198 -14.86 6.42 -28.68
C PRO A 198 -14.54 4.99 -29.16
N PHE A 199 -13.31 4.76 -29.66
CA PHE A 199 -12.84 3.43 -30.05
C PHE A 199 -12.82 2.50 -28.83
N MET A 200 -12.15 2.92 -27.75
CA MET A 200 -12.06 2.18 -26.49
C MET A 200 -13.43 1.93 -25.83
N LYS A 201 -14.36 2.88 -25.93
CA LYS A 201 -15.75 2.68 -25.51
C LYS A 201 -16.41 1.57 -26.31
N THR A 202 -16.28 1.60 -27.63
CA THR A 202 -16.96 0.65 -28.52
C THR A 202 -16.48 -0.78 -28.30
N THR A 203 -15.17 -0.99 -28.10
CA THR A 203 -14.59 -2.33 -27.87
C THR A 203 -14.93 -2.94 -26.51
N LEU A 204 -15.23 -2.13 -25.50
CA LEU A 204 -15.58 -2.59 -24.15
C LEU A 204 -17.08 -2.87 -23.95
N LEU A 205 -17.93 -2.58 -24.95
CA LEU A 205 -19.40 -2.69 -24.85
C LEU A 205 -19.99 -3.93 -25.56
N ALA A 206 -19.17 -4.97 -25.79
CA ALA A 206 -19.68 -6.26 -26.25
C ALA A 206 -20.54 -6.93 -25.16
N SER A 207 -21.54 -7.70 -25.59
CA SER A 207 -22.45 -8.50 -24.75
C SER A 207 -22.41 -9.97 -25.17
N TYR A 208 -22.47 -10.90 -24.24
CA TYR A 208 -22.42 -12.34 -24.50
C TYR A 208 -22.86 -13.15 -23.27
N ASP A 209 -23.46 -14.31 -23.49
CA ASP A 209 -23.83 -15.21 -22.39
C ASP A 209 -22.59 -15.93 -21.85
N GLU A 210 -21.72 -16.41 -22.75
CA GLU A 210 -20.45 -17.06 -22.43
C GLU A 210 -19.40 -16.77 -23.51
N VAL A 211 -18.15 -16.55 -23.10
CA VAL A 211 -16.94 -16.65 -23.92
C VAL A 211 -15.97 -17.54 -23.17
N ARG A 212 -15.48 -18.62 -23.79
CA ARG A 212 -14.49 -19.51 -23.16
C ARG A 212 -13.40 -19.99 -24.09
N VAL A 213 -12.29 -20.40 -23.49
CA VAL A 213 -11.19 -21.14 -24.12
C VAL A 213 -10.77 -22.23 -23.15
N ASP A 214 -10.99 -23.50 -23.51
CA ASP A 214 -10.78 -24.64 -22.61
C ASP A 214 -9.29 -24.80 -22.24
N SER A 215 -8.37 -24.58 -23.18
CA SER A 215 -6.93 -24.48 -22.89
C SER A 215 -6.18 -23.59 -23.89
N THR A 216 -5.20 -22.84 -23.40
CA THR A 216 -4.23 -22.07 -24.19
C THR A 216 -2.82 -22.44 -23.75
N ALA A 217 -1.97 -22.84 -24.69
CA ALA A 217 -0.57 -23.17 -24.44
C ALA A 217 0.34 -22.30 -25.33
N LEU A 218 1.20 -21.50 -24.71
CA LEU A 218 2.16 -20.61 -25.37
C LEU A 218 3.61 -21.03 -25.08
N THR A 219 4.48 -20.79 -26.05
CA THR A 219 5.94 -20.83 -25.95
C THR A 219 6.51 -19.50 -26.43
N PHE A 220 7.50 -18.94 -25.75
CA PHE A 220 8.18 -17.72 -26.21
C PHE A 220 9.70 -17.81 -26.11
N GLU A 221 10.37 -17.00 -26.94
CA GLU A 221 11.82 -16.87 -27.00
C GLU A 221 12.19 -15.39 -27.25
N ALA A 222 13.22 -14.91 -26.56
CA ALA A 222 13.81 -13.59 -26.73
C ALA A 222 15.32 -13.74 -26.96
N TYR A 223 15.82 -13.10 -28.01
CA TYR A 223 17.22 -13.10 -28.41
C TYR A 223 17.76 -11.67 -28.46
N ALA A 224 18.96 -11.45 -27.93
CA ALA A 224 19.73 -10.22 -28.14
C ALA A 224 20.64 -10.37 -29.38
N GLU A 225 20.90 -9.27 -30.09
CA GLU A 225 21.72 -9.21 -31.30
C GLU A 225 23.01 -8.41 -31.01
N GLU A 226 24.16 -9.09 -30.94
CA GLU A 226 25.49 -8.47 -30.81
C GLU A 226 26.29 -8.66 -32.10
N GLY A 227 26.29 -7.64 -32.97
CA GLY A 227 26.98 -7.68 -34.26
C GLY A 227 26.33 -8.65 -35.24
N GLU A 228 26.97 -9.79 -35.52
CA GLU A 228 26.40 -10.89 -36.33
C GLU A 228 25.95 -12.08 -35.46
N SER A 229 26.03 -11.98 -34.13
CA SER A 229 25.68 -13.07 -33.19
C SER A 229 24.32 -12.81 -32.53
N GLU A 230 23.45 -13.81 -32.52
CA GLU A 230 22.27 -13.83 -31.65
C GLU A 230 22.55 -14.69 -30.41
N SER A 231 22.14 -14.22 -29.22
CA SER A 231 22.18 -14.98 -27.97
C SER A 231 20.78 -15.06 -27.36
N LEU A 232 20.39 -16.23 -26.84
CA LEU A 232 19.11 -16.40 -26.14
C LEU A 232 19.21 -15.70 -24.78
N VAL A 233 18.33 -14.74 -24.51
CA VAL A 233 18.31 -13.98 -23.25
C VAL A 233 17.09 -14.29 -22.38
N ALA A 234 15.99 -14.75 -22.98
CA ALA A 234 14.88 -15.34 -22.24
C ALA A 234 14.13 -16.38 -23.08
N SER A 235 13.52 -17.36 -22.43
CA SER A 235 12.57 -18.28 -23.06
C SER A 235 11.56 -18.78 -22.04
N GLY A 236 10.45 -19.38 -22.49
CA GLY A 236 9.51 -19.96 -21.54
C GLY A 236 8.27 -20.58 -22.16
N THR A 237 7.47 -21.17 -21.28
CA THR A 237 6.18 -21.75 -21.57
C THR A 237 5.12 -21.16 -20.64
N MET A 238 3.88 -21.06 -21.12
CA MET A 238 2.72 -20.69 -20.32
C MET A 238 1.52 -21.54 -20.74
N GLN A 239 0.78 -22.06 -19.76
CA GLN A 239 -0.47 -22.79 -19.94
C GLN A 239 -1.56 -22.12 -19.11
N LEU A 240 -2.73 -21.95 -19.74
CA LEU A 240 -3.95 -21.40 -19.16
C LEU A 240 -5.06 -22.41 -19.42
N ASP A 241 -5.73 -22.88 -18.38
CA ASP A 241 -6.83 -23.85 -18.50
C ASP A 241 -8.12 -23.27 -17.94
N GLY A 242 -9.24 -23.52 -18.62
CA GLY A 242 -10.59 -23.12 -18.18
C GLY A 242 -10.80 -21.60 -18.13
N TYR A 243 -10.35 -20.86 -19.15
CA TYR A 243 -10.68 -19.44 -19.29
C TYR A 243 -12.16 -19.29 -19.62
N LYS A 244 -12.88 -18.46 -18.87
CA LYS A 244 -14.29 -18.13 -19.10
C LYS A 244 -14.62 -16.69 -18.69
N MET A 245 -15.39 -16.00 -19.52
CA MET A 245 -16.21 -14.84 -19.15
C MET A 245 -17.68 -15.17 -19.41
N ALA A 246 -18.60 -14.64 -18.61
CA ALA A 246 -20.03 -14.90 -18.77
C ALA A 246 -20.91 -13.75 -18.28
N GLY A 247 -22.12 -13.67 -18.83
CA GLY A 247 -23.11 -12.65 -18.50
C GLY A 247 -22.61 -11.23 -18.76
N ALA A 248 -22.09 -10.99 -19.97
CA ALA A 248 -21.67 -9.64 -20.36
C ALA A 248 -22.81 -8.86 -21.02
N ASP A 249 -23.04 -7.63 -20.56
CA ASP A 249 -23.96 -6.68 -21.19
C ASP A 249 -23.53 -5.23 -20.89
N ASN A 250 -23.49 -4.39 -21.92
CA ASN A 250 -23.22 -2.95 -21.81
C ASN A 250 -22.01 -2.60 -20.90
N GLY A 251 -20.90 -3.32 -21.08
CA GLY A 251 -19.66 -3.10 -20.32
C GLY A 251 -19.64 -3.69 -18.90
N ARG A 252 -20.70 -4.39 -18.49
CA ARG A 252 -20.70 -5.25 -17.30
C ARG A 252 -20.40 -6.68 -17.67
N ILE A 253 -19.79 -7.43 -16.75
CA ILE A 253 -19.54 -8.87 -16.87
C ILE A 253 -19.88 -9.51 -15.52
N GLU A 254 -20.84 -10.43 -15.50
CA GLU A 254 -21.25 -11.11 -14.26
C GLU A 254 -20.14 -11.96 -13.66
N LEU A 255 -19.39 -12.69 -14.50
CA LEU A 255 -18.35 -13.63 -14.10
C LEU A 255 -17.15 -13.62 -15.04
N TYR A 256 -15.96 -13.60 -14.46
CA TYR A 256 -14.69 -14.05 -15.06
C TYR A 256 -14.15 -15.22 -14.24
N SER A 257 -13.62 -16.25 -14.89
CA SER A 257 -12.82 -17.27 -14.22
C SER A 257 -11.70 -17.81 -15.09
N LEU A 258 -10.64 -18.29 -14.42
CA LEU A 258 -9.57 -19.10 -14.98
C LEU A 258 -9.34 -20.26 -13.99
N ASP A 259 -9.39 -21.50 -14.43
CA ASP A 259 -9.25 -22.66 -13.52
C ASP A 259 -7.78 -22.90 -13.12
N LYS A 260 -6.82 -22.64 -14.03
CA LYS A 260 -5.39 -22.76 -13.73
C LYS A 260 -4.52 -21.90 -14.65
N LEU A 261 -3.44 -21.36 -14.09
CA LEU A 261 -2.26 -20.85 -14.80
C LEU A 261 -1.04 -21.68 -14.39
N SER A 262 -0.15 -21.97 -15.34
CA SER A 262 1.18 -22.54 -15.09
C SER A 262 2.18 -21.95 -16.07
N GLN A 263 3.33 -21.50 -15.56
CA GLN A 263 4.37 -20.82 -16.34
C GLN A 263 5.75 -21.31 -15.92
N THR A 264 6.62 -21.49 -16.91
CA THR A 264 8.06 -21.64 -16.71
C THR A 264 8.76 -20.57 -17.55
N LEU A 265 9.55 -19.72 -16.89
CA LEU A 265 10.42 -18.72 -17.51
C LEU A 265 11.87 -19.13 -17.26
N GLN A 266 12.72 -18.92 -18.26
CA GLN A 266 14.17 -18.97 -18.14
C GLN A 266 14.72 -17.61 -18.57
N THR A 267 15.58 -16.99 -17.78
CA THR A 267 16.20 -15.70 -18.09
C THR A 267 17.71 -15.79 -17.92
N LEU A 268 18.47 -15.23 -18.85
CA LEU A 268 19.92 -15.15 -18.76
C LEU A 268 20.32 -14.21 -17.62
N ASP A 269 21.03 -14.75 -16.63
CA ASP A 269 21.71 -13.93 -15.64
C ASP A 269 23.05 -13.43 -16.19
N ALA A 270 23.24 -12.11 -16.15
CA ALA A 270 24.43 -11.45 -16.64
C ALA A 270 25.67 -11.66 -15.74
N ALA A 271 25.50 -12.05 -14.47
CA ALA A 271 26.62 -12.29 -13.56
C ALA A 271 27.25 -13.69 -13.75
N SER A 272 26.42 -14.73 -13.77
CA SER A 272 26.85 -16.13 -13.93
C SER A 272 26.93 -16.59 -15.40
N GLY A 273 26.25 -15.91 -16.32
CA GLY A 273 26.08 -16.34 -17.71
C GLY A 273 25.17 -17.58 -17.86
N GLN A 274 24.42 -17.95 -16.82
CA GLN A 274 23.51 -19.10 -16.83
C GLN A 274 22.05 -18.67 -17.04
N MET A 275 21.23 -19.57 -17.54
CA MET A 275 19.78 -19.36 -17.60
C MET A 275 19.16 -19.74 -16.25
N LEU A 276 18.72 -18.75 -15.48
CA LEU A 276 18.02 -18.97 -14.22
C LEU A 276 16.54 -19.29 -14.48
N VAL A 277 16.03 -20.30 -13.79
CA VAL A 277 14.66 -20.78 -13.92
C VAL A 277 13.74 -20.09 -12.91
N GLN A 278 12.58 -19.65 -13.40
CA GLN A 278 11.42 -19.32 -12.59
C GLN A 278 10.25 -20.22 -13.00
N THR A 279 9.57 -20.83 -12.03
CA THR A 279 8.29 -21.53 -12.23
C THR A 279 7.21 -20.84 -11.41
N THR A 280 6.01 -20.72 -11.97
CA THR A 280 4.87 -20.10 -11.29
C THR A 280 3.60 -20.87 -11.63
N THR A 281 2.80 -21.20 -10.63
CA THR A 281 1.47 -21.79 -10.80
C THR A 281 0.45 -21.03 -9.96
N GLN A 282 -0.74 -20.84 -10.51
CA GLN A 282 -1.91 -20.31 -9.80
C GLN A 282 -3.06 -21.28 -10.06
N GLY A 283 -3.77 -21.67 -9.00
CA GLY A 283 -5.05 -22.37 -9.10
C GLY A 283 -6.17 -21.45 -9.60
N LYS A 284 -7.39 -21.73 -9.15
CA LYS A 284 -8.58 -21.03 -9.66
C LYS A 284 -8.56 -19.55 -9.32
N THR A 285 -8.79 -18.70 -10.31
CA THR A 285 -9.03 -17.26 -10.20
C THR A 285 -10.46 -16.96 -10.62
N VAL A 286 -11.17 -16.10 -9.88
CA VAL A 286 -12.55 -15.69 -10.15
C VAL A 286 -12.72 -14.21 -9.87
N TYR A 287 -13.38 -13.48 -10.76
CA TYR A 287 -13.92 -12.14 -10.49
C TYR A 287 -15.42 -12.13 -10.80
N GLU A 288 -16.22 -11.46 -9.97
CA GLU A 288 -17.67 -11.37 -10.11
C GLU A 288 -18.13 -9.92 -10.09
N GLY A 289 -19.12 -9.59 -10.92
CA GLY A 289 -19.69 -8.23 -11.00
C GLY A 289 -18.65 -7.19 -11.41
N ILE A 290 -18.07 -7.36 -12.59
CA ILE A 290 -17.18 -6.38 -13.21
C ILE A 290 -18.04 -5.32 -13.91
N ASP A 291 -17.70 -4.03 -13.79
CA ASP A 291 -18.29 -2.94 -14.58
C ASP A 291 -17.16 -2.05 -15.12
N ALA A 292 -17.01 -1.99 -16.46
CA ALA A 292 -15.99 -1.18 -17.12
C ALA A 292 -16.41 0.31 -17.26
N ASN A 293 -17.69 0.63 -17.07
CA ASN A 293 -18.21 1.99 -17.28
C ASN A 293 -17.58 3.05 -16.35
N PRO A 294 -17.30 2.78 -15.05
CA PRO A 294 -16.62 3.75 -14.20
C PRO A 294 -15.17 4.02 -14.63
N LEU A 295 -14.47 3.00 -15.15
CA LEU A 295 -13.11 3.17 -15.69
C LEU A 295 -13.11 4.01 -16.97
N ILE A 296 -14.09 3.81 -17.86
CA ILE A 296 -14.32 4.66 -19.03
C ILE A 296 -14.63 6.10 -18.60
N ALA A 297 -15.52 6.27 -17.62
CA ALA A 297 -15.94 7.58 -17.10
C ALA A 297 -14.80 8.34 -16.41
N LEU A 298 -13.82 7.64 -15.82
CA LEU A 298 -12.63 8.24 -15.21
C LEU A 298 -11.84 9.09 -16.22
N PHE A 299 -11.66 8.57 -17.44
CA PHE A 299 -10.89 9.22 -18.50
C PHE A 299 -11.73 10.12 -19.42
N ASP A 300 -13.05 10.07 -19.35
CA ASP A 300 -13.93 10.87 -20.20
C ASP A 300 -14.06 12.33 -19.71
N PRO A 301 -13.52 13.33 -20.44
CA PRO A 301 -13.62 14.73 -20.03
C PRO A 301 -15.04 15.31 -20.15
N SER A 302 -15.99 14.60 -20.78
CA SER A 302 -17.40 14.98 -20.80
C SER A 302 -18.18 14.53 -19.55
N VAL A 303 -17.60 13.67 -18.71
CA VAL A 303 -18.18 13.26 -17.43
C VAL A 303 -17.64 14.18 -16.33
N SER A 304 -18.54 15.00 -15.77
CA SER A 304 -18.23 15.86 -14.61
C SER A 304 -17.88 15.04 -13.37
N GLU A 305 -17.20 15.67 -12.41
CA GLU A 305 -17.08 15.11 -11.05
C GLU A 305 -18.45 14.74 -10.48
N LYS A 306 -18.47 13.65 -9.73
CA LYS A 306 -19.59 13.18 -8.93
C LYS A 306 -19.06 12.65 -7.60
N ASP A 307 -19.78 12.92 -6.52
CA ASP A 307 -19.54 12.32 -5.21
C ASP A 307 -20.08 10.87 -5.09
N GLU A 308 -20.17 10.16 -6.24
CA GLU A 308 -20.74 8.82 -6.37
C GLU A 308 -19.59 7.81 -6.51
N LYS A 309 -19.46 6.90 -5.53
CA LYS A 309 -18.55 5.75 -5.62
C LYS A 309 -19.21 4.65 -6.45
N LEU A 310 -18.56 4.24 -7.54
CA LEU A 310 -19.05 3.22 -8.47
C LEU A 310 -18.16 1.98 -8.42
N THR A 311 -18.75 0.80 -8.17
CA THR A 311 -18.03 -0.48 -8.17
C THR A 311 -17.57 -0.87 -9.57
N VAL A 312 -16.29 -1.19 -9.71
CA VAL A 312 -15.64 -1.72 -10.93
C VAL A 312 -15.46 -3.23 -10.85
N ILE A 313 -15.19 -3.76 -9.65
CA ILE A 313 -15.18 -5.21 -9.37
C ILE A 313 -15.84 -5.41 -8.01
N ARG A 314 -16.99 -6.09 -7.96
CA ARG A 314 -17.67 -6.41 -6.70
C ARG A 314 -16.88 -7.40 -5.86
N GLN A 315 -16.36 -8.46 -6.48
CA GLN A 315 -15.63 -9.51 -5.77
C GLN A 315 -14.54 -10.12 -6.66
N GLY A 316 -13.41 -10.45 -6.06
CA GLY A 316 -12.29 -11.14 -6.68
C GLY A 316 -11.68 -12.17 -5.75
N SER A 317 -11.18 -13.27 -6.29
CA SER A 317 -10.41 -14.26 -5.53
C SER A 317 -9.45 -15.06 -6.43
N ALA A 318 -8.34 -15.52 -5.83
CA ALA A 318 -7.43 -16.48 -6.44
C ALA A 318 -6.90 -17.44 -5.36
N VAL A 319 -6.62 -18.69 -5.70
CA VAL A 319 -6.12 -19.71 -4.74
C VAL A 319 -4.93 -20.49 -5.28
N ASP A 320 -4.18 -21.11 -4.37
CA ASP A 320 -3.07 -22.03 -4.68
C ASP A 320 -1.98 -21.37 -5.56
N TYR A 321 -1.47 -20.20 -5.15
CA TYR A 321 -0.32 -19.58 -5.79
C TYR A 321 0.98 -20.20 -5.28
N VAL A 322 1.87 -20.59 -6.19
CA VAL A 322 3.22 -21.03 -5.89
C VAL A 322 4.16 -20.43 -6.95
N SER A 323 5.25 -19.81 -6.50
CA SER A 323 6.34 -19.37 -7.38
C SER A 323 7.67 -19.84 -6.81
N SER A 324 8.56 -20.33 -7.65
CA SER A 324 9.92 -20.71 -7.31
C SER A 324 10.88 -20.08 -8.31
N GLN A 325 11.91 -19.39 -7.84
CA GLN A 325 12.84 -18.60 -8.63
C GLN A 325 14.28 -18.87 -8.19
N GLU A 326 15.15 -19.22 -9.14
CA GLU A 326 16.60 -19.22 -8.95
C GLU A 326 17.13 -17.78 -8.99
N LEU A 327 18.03 -17.41 -8.06
CA LEU A 327 18.56 -16.05 -7.92
C LEU A 327 20.04 -15.91 -8.31
N GLY A 328 20.71 -17.02 -8.64
CA GLY A 328 22.17 -17.10 -8.80
C GLY A 328 22.84 -17.71 -7.57
N ASP A 329 24.12 -18.06 -7.70
CA ASP A 329 24.98 -18.56 -6.60
C ASP A 329 24.36 -19.68 -5.73
N GLY A 330 23.61 -20.59 -6.36
CA GLY A 330 22.92 -21.71 -5.69
C GLY A 330 21.65 -21.33 -4.92
N ILE A 331 21.30 -20.05 -4.83
CA ILE A 331 20.16 -19.55 -4.05
C ILE A 331 18.85 -19.74 -4.82
N ALA A 332 17.87 -20.35 -4.17
CA ALA A 332 16.49 -20.44 -4.64
C ALA A 332 15.51 -19.82 -3.64
N LEU A 333 14.59 -19.02 -4.18
CA LEU A 333 13.49 -18.35 -3.47
C LEU A 333 12.16 -19.00 -3.89
N LYS A 334 11.37 -19.42 -2.91
CA LYS A 334 10.02 -19.95 -3.12
C LYS A 334 9.00 -19.16 -2.29
N ILE A 335 7.91 -18.78 -2.94
CA ILE A 335 6.80 -18.03 -2.37
C ILE A 335 5.51 -18.83 -2.61
N THR A 336 4.71 -19.01 -1.56
CA THR A 336 3.38 -19.63 -1.64
C THR A 336 2.31 -18.68 -1.09
N VAL A 337 1.11 -18.71 -1.65
CA VAL A 337 -0.07 -18.03 -1.09
C VAL A 337 -1.31 -18.91 -1.28
N ASP A 338 -1.95 -19.31 -0.18
CA ASP A 338 -3.15 -20.16 -0.21
C ASP A 338 -4.35 -19.45 -0.86
N ARG A 339 -4.57 -18.17 -0.52
CA ARG A 339 -5.72 -17.40 -1.01
C ARG A 339 -5.45 -15.90 -1.10
N ASN A 340 -5.93 -15.30 -2.18
CA ASN A 340 -6.16 -13.87 -2.33
C ASN A 340 -7.67 -13.59 -2.41
N SER A 341 -8.14 -12.48 -1.84
CA SER A 341 -9.50 -11.98 -2.05
C SER A 341 -9.55 -10.46 -2.13
N LEU A 342 -10.53 -9.94 -2.87
CA LEU A 342 -10.83 -8.53 -3.08
C LEU A 342 -12.34 -8.35 -3.01
N ASN A 343 -12.83 -7.35 -2.28
CA ASN A 343 -14.22 -6.94 -2.22
C ASN A 343 -14.32 -5.44 -2.53
N ASP A 344 -15.25 -5.08 -3.41
CA ASP A 344 -15.55 -3.74 -3.88
C ASP A 344 -14.31 -2.87 -4.19
N PHE A 345 -13.69 -3.14 -5.34
CA PHE A 345 -12.85 -2.16 -6.01
C PHE A 345 -13.75 -1.11 -6.68
N THR A 346 -13.57 0.15 -6.32
CA THR A 346 -14.45 1.27 -6.69
C THR A 346 -13.66 2.39 -7.35
N ILE A 347 -14.36 3.15 -8.22
CA ILE A 347 -13.90 4.41 -8.78
C ILE A 347 -14.87 5.53 -8.39
N GLN A 348 -14.33 6.67 -7.98
CA GLN A 348 -15.03 7.93 -7.78
C GLN A 348 -14.44 8.97 -8.75
N LYS A 349 -15.27 9.57 -9.62
CA LYS A 349 -14.78 10.52 -10.63
C LYS A 349 -14.42 11.86 -9.99
N ARG A 350 -13.13 12.17 -9.93
CA ARG A 350 -12.56 13.48 -9.54
C ARG A 350 -12.37 14.42 -10.73
N GLU A 351 -12.21 15.72 -10.46
CA GLU A 351 -11.74 16.69 -11.45
C GLU A 351 -10.33 16.33 -11.95
N SER A 352 -10.24 15.89 -13.21
CA SER A 352 -8.99 15.44 -13.83
C SER A 352 -9.13 15.39 -15.35
N ASP A 353 -8.17 15.96 -16.08
CA ASP A 353 -8.10 15.92 -17.55
C ASP A 353 -6.80 15.24 -18.01
N ILE A 354 -6.65 13.94 -17.70
CA ILE A 354 -5.49 13.15 -18.18
C ILE A 354 -5.43 13.14 -19.71
N LEU A 355 -6.55 12.97 -20.41
CA LEU A 355 -6.52 12.85 -21.86
C LEU A 355 -6.12 14.17 -22.53
N GLY A 356 -6.57 15.32 -22.03
CA GLY A 356 -6.10 16.62 -22.49
C GLY A 356 -4.64 16.92 -22.12
N LEU A 357 -4.15 16.45 -20.97
CA LEU A 357 -2.72 16.50 -20.63
C LEU A 357 -1.86 15.66 -21.60
N LEU A 358 -2.31 14.45 -21.92
CA LEU A 358 -1.64 13.58 -22.90
C LEU A 358 -1.68 14.19 -24.32
N ASP A 359 -2.80 14.79 -24.71
CA ASP A 359 -2.92 15.53 -25.97
C ASP A 359 -1.91 16.70 -26.04
N GLY A 360 -1.79 17.49 -24.97
CA GLY A 360 -0.79 18.56 -24.87
C GLY A 360 0.65 18.03 -25.01
N VAL A 361 1.02 17.03 -24.20
CA VAL A 361 2.38 16.44 -24.24
C VAL A 361 2.72 15.87 -25.63
N LEU A 362 1.78 15.15 -26.26
CA LEU A 362 1.97 14.56 -27.59
C LEU A 362 2.01 15.60 -28.72
N THR A 363 1.43 16.79 -28.51
CA THR A 363 1.54 17.93 -29.43
C THR A 363 2.74 18.84 -29.15
N GLY A 364 3.55 18.53 -28.14
CA GLY A 364 4.76 19.27 -27.77
C GLY A 364 4.52 20.46 -26.82
N GLU A 365 3.34 20.55 -26.21
CA GLU A 365 3.09 21.48 -25.11
C GLU A 365 3.79 20.98 -23.83
N THR A 366 4.53 21.86 -23.16
CA THR A 366 5.08 21.57 -21.83
C THR A 366 3.99 21.78 -20.79
N PRO A 367 3.52 20.75 -20.06
CA PRO A 367 2.49 20.91 -19.06
C PRO A 367 3.01 21.74 -17.87
N GLU A 368 2.14 22.58 -17.30
CA GLU A 368 2.44 23.31 -16.07
C GLU A 368 2.66 22.32 -14.91
N PRO A 369 3.76 22.42 -14.13
CA PRO A 369 4.07 21.45 -13.08
C PRO A 369 2.94 21.25 -12.06
N GLN A 370 2.28 22.34 -11.67
CA GLN A 370 1.12 22.33 -10.77
C GLN A 370 -0.01 21.47 -11.35
N LYS A 371 -0.43 21.73 -12.60
CA LYS A 371 -1.50 20.97 -13.28
C LYS A 371 -1.17 19.48 -13.43
N LEU A 372 0.10 19.14 -13.65
CA LEU A 372 0.56 17.76 -13.73
C LEU A 372 0.45 17.06 -12.36
N ILE A 373 0.93 17.70 -11.29
CA ILE A 373 0.90 17.15 -9.93
C ILE A 373 -0.55 16.96 -9.46
N THR A 374 -1.40 17.98 -9.59
CA THR A 374 -2.79 17.93 -9.13
C THR A 374 -3.61 16.88 -9.89
N SER A 375 -3.44 16.79 -11.22
CA SER A 375 -4.17 15.80 -12.04
C SER A 375 -3.76 14.35 -11.72
N LEU A 376 -2.48 14.09 -11.47
CA LEU A 376 -2.00 12.76 -11.05
C LEU A 376 -2.53 12.40 -9.66
N PHE A 377 -2.55 13.36 -8.73
CA PHE A 377 -3.03 13.13 -7.37
C PHE A 377 -4.54 12.91 -7.31
N GLN A 378 -5.34 13.66 -8.08
CA GLN A 378 -6.79 13.44 -8.20
C GLN A 378 -7.14 12.06 -8.78
N ILE A 379 -6.30 11.53 -9.67
CA ILE A 379 -6.47 10.19 -10.25
C ILE A 379 -6.11 9.11 -9.23
N TYR A 380 -5.07 9.29 -8.42
CA TYR A 380 -4.83 8.41 -7.26
C TYR A 380 -6.01 8.43 -6.28
N ARG A 381 -6.54 9.63 -5.98
CA ARG A 381 -7.77 9.86 -5.17
C ARG A 381 -9.07 9.41 -5.86
N SER A 382 -9.02 8.87 -7.07
CA SER A 382 -10.21 8.34 -7.75
C SER A 382 -10.47 6.87 -7.43
N PHE A 383 -9.53 6.15 -6.79
CA PHE A 383 -9.67 4.72 -6.49
C PHE A 383 -10.06 4.46 -5.04
N GLY A 384 -10.80 3.37 -4.80
CA GLY A 384 -11.07 2.85 -3.47
C GLY A 384 -11.19 1.33 -3.43
N ILE A 385 -10.90 0.73 -2.28
CA ILE A 385 -10.98 -0.70 -2.00
C ILE A 385 -11.65 -0.85 -0.63
N ALA A 386 -12.75 -1.61 -0.54
CA ALA A 386 -13.42 -1.87 0.73
C ALA A 386 -12.64 -2.90 1.57
N ASP A 387 -12.22 -4.02 0.98
CA ASP A 387 -11.47 -5.07 1.65
C ASP A 387 -10.60 -5.84 0.64
N ALA A 388 -9.32 -6.01 0.93
CA ALA A 388 -8.40 -6.86 0.17
C ALA A 388 -7.55 -7.69 1.14
N ARG A 389 -7.40 -9.00 0.88
CA ARG A 389 -6.72 -9.95 1.76
C ARG A 389 -5.83 -10.93 0.99
N VAL A 390 -4.74 -11.31 1.62
CA VAL A 390 -3.74 -12.29 1.16
C VAL A 390 -3.46 -13.20 2.35
N SER A 391 -3.88 -14.46 2.28
CA SER A 391 -3.84 -15.41 3.41
C SER A 391 -3.01 -16.65 3.06
N GLY A 392 -2.35 -17.24 4.06
CA GLY A 392 -1.51 -18.44 3.91
C GLY A 392 -0.23 -18.17 3.12
N ILE A 393 0.50 -17.11 3.47
CA ILE A 393 1.74 -16.71 2.81
C ILE A 393 2.90 -17.54 3.38
N GLY A 394 3.67 -18.17 2.50
CA GLY A 394 4.91 -18.85 2.83
C GLY A 394 6.08 -18.29 2.04
N LEU A 395 7.23 -18.17 2.70
CA LEU A 395 8.51 -17.74 2.15
C LEU A 395 9.56 -18.78 2.55
N GLU A 396 10.23 -19.37 1.56
CA GLU A 396 11.27 -20.38 1.72
C GLU A 396 12.47 -19.93 0.89
N VAL A 397 13.60 -19.63 1.55
CA VAL A 397 14.88 -19.32 0.89
C VAL A 397 15.85 -20.44 1.20
N THR A 398 16.47 -21.00 0.16
CA THR A 398 17.42 -22.11 0.28
C THR A 398 18.72 -21.78 -0.41
N ASN A 399 19.85 -22.13 0.21
CA ASN A 399 21.15 -22.25 -0.43
C ASN A 399 21.73 -23.64 -0.10
N PRO A 400 21.59 -24.63 -1.00
CA PRO A 400 22.09 -25.99 -0.78
C PRO A 400 23.62 -26.09 -0.67
N GLU A 401 24.37 -25.11 -1.18
CA GLU A 401 25.84 -25.10 -1.11
C GLU A 401 26.35 -24.72 0.29
N GLU A 402 25.55 -23.96 1.06
CA GLU A 402 25.85 -23.50 2.42
C GLU A 402 25.03 -24.21 3.52
N ASP A 403 24.22 -25.22 3.15
CA ASP A 403 23.25 -25.91 4.02
C ASP A 403 22.27 -24.94 4.72
N MET A 404 21.99 -23.80 4.07
CA MET A 404 21.10 -22.76 4.60
C MET A 404 19.68 -22.97 4.10
N THR A 405 18.72 -22.97 5.03
CA THR A 405 17.28 -22.87 4.74
C THR A 405 16.65 -21.87 5.71
N VAL A 406 15.97 -20.86 5.19
CA VAL A 406 15.23 -19.86 5.97
C VAL A 406 13.76 -19.98 5.59
N ASN A 407 12.91 -20.23 6.60
CA ASN A 407 11.47 -20.32 6.44
C ASN A 407 10.78 -19.20 7.22
N ALA A 408 9.89 -18.47 6.54
CA ALA A 408 8.98 -17.52 7.18
C ALA A 408 7.55 -17.73 6.66
N THR A 409 6.57 -17.54 7.53
CA THR A 409 5.14 -17.61 7.17
C THR A 409 4.43 -16.37 7.68
N ILE A 410 3.37 -15.95 6.97
CA ILE A 410 2.44 -14.92 7.41
C ILE A 410 1.03 -15.47 7.19
N LYS A 411 0.24 -15.56 8.25
CA LYS A 411 -1.13 -16.11 8.18
C LYS A 411 -2.04 -15.25 7.31
N GLU A 412 -2.00 -13.93 7.45
CA GLU A 412 -2.79 -13.00 6.63
C GLU A 412 -2.13 -11.61 6.55
N VAL A 413 -2.26 -10.96 5.39
CA VAL A 413 -2.07 -9.51 5.20
C VAL A 413 -3.37 -8.96 4.62
N ALA A 414 -3.87 -7.84 5.13
CA ALA A 414 -5.11 -7.26 4.64
C ALA A 414 -5.10 -5.72 4.66
N VAL A 415 -5.93 -5.12 3.80
CA VAL A 415 -6.19 -3.67 3.71
C VAL A 415 -7.70 -3.46 3.65
N THR A 416 -8.23 -2.53 4.44
CA THR A 416 -9.66 -2.17 4.50
C THR A 416 -9.90 -0.67 4.39
N ASP A 417 -11.05 -0.31 3.82
CA ASP A 417 -11.55 1.06 3.61
C ASP A 417 -10.53 2.05 3.01
N PHE A 418 -9.62 1.57 2.15
CA PHE A 418 -8.66 2.41 1.45
C PHE A 418 -9.40 3.28 0.40
N ASN A 419 -9.33 4.60 0.51
CA ASN A 419 -9.95 5.53 -0.44
C ASN A 419 -9.38 6.97 -0.34
N SER A 420 -9.95 7.92 -1.09
CA SER A 420 -9.50 9.33 -1.12
C SER A 420 -9.47 10.05 0.22
N ASN A 421 -10.23 9.57 1.21
CA ASN A 421 -10.39 10.20 2.51
C ASN A 421 -9.45 9.59 3.56
N GLY A 422 -8.86 8.41 3.29
CA GLY A 422 -8.10 7.70 4.31
C GLY A 422 -7.92 6.21 4.07
N ILE A 423 -7.41 5.54 5.11
CA ILE A 423 -7.20 4.09 5.17
C ILE A 423 -7.77 3.60 6.50
N GLY A 424 -8.73 2.66 6.45
CA GLY A 424 -9.34 2.08 7.64
C GLY A 424 -8.35 1.26 8.44
N GLU A 425 -7.75 0.24 7.82
CA GLU A 425 -6.73 -0.61 8.43
C GLU A 425 -5.83 -1.25 7.36
N MET A 426 -4.54 -1.37 7.66
CA MET A 426 -3.59 -2.25 6.99
C MET A 426 -2.98 -3.15 8.06
N MET A 427 -3.17 -4.47 7.96
CA MET A 427 -2.80 -5.43 8.99
C MET A 427 -1.90 -6.55 8.48
N VAL A 428 -1.11 -7.11 9.39
CA VAL A 428 -0.33 -8.34 9.26
C VAL A 428 -0.70 -9.24 10.44
N VAL A 429 -1.02 -10.51 10.16
CA VAL A 429 -1.46 -11.49 11.15
C VAL A 429 -0.53 -12.70 11.12
N GLY A 430 -0.08 -13.16 12.29
CA GLY A 430 0.64 -14.41 12.45
C GLY A 430 1.90 -14.53 11.58
N LEU A 431 2.83 -13.59 11.72
CA LEU A 431 4.19 -13.73 11.18
C LEU A 431 4.96 -14.72 12.07
N SER A 432 5.64 -15.68 11.45
CA SER A 432 6.47 -16.67 12.14
C SER A 432 7.69 -17.04 11.31
N ALA A 433 8.88 -16.78 11.85
CA ALA A 433 10.18 -17.16 11.32
C ALA A 433 11.00 -17.80 12.47
N PRO A 434 10.81 -19.11 12.74
CA PRO A 434 11.37 -19.79 13.91
C PRO A 434 12.85 -20.17 13.76
N ASP A 435 13.32 -20.30 12.52
CA ASP A 435 14.65 -20.81 12.16
C ASP A 435 15.37 -19.77 11.28
N LEU A 436 15.83 -18.66 11.89
CA LEU A 436 16.66 -17.67 11.22
C LEU A 436 18.16 -18.02 11.37
N PRO A 437 19.06 -17.43 10.55
CA PRO A 437 20.50 -17.59 10.72
C PRO A 437 20.97 -17.29 12.15
N GLU A 438 22.08 -17.93 12.52
CA GLU A 438 22.68 -17.84 13.87
C GLU A 438 21.79 -18.35 15.02
N GLY A 439 20.61 -18.92 14.73
CA GLY A 439 19.68 -19.45 15.73
C GLY A 439 18.70 -18.42 16.29
N ALA A 440 18.57 -17.26 15.63
CA ALA A 440 17.55 -16.28 15.95
C ALA A 440 16.13 -16.76 15.59
N ALA A 441 15.12 -16.17 16.20
CA ALA A 441 13.71 -16.41 15.86
C ALA A 441 12.86 -15.16 16.03
N VAL A 442 11.86 -14.98 15.16
CA VAL A 442 10.89 -13.88 15.24
C VAL A 442 9.47 -14.42 15.09
N SER A 443 8.54 -13.93 15.92
CA SER A 443 7.10 -14.14 15.72
C SER A 443 6.30 -12.90 16.13
N LEU A 444 5.14 -12.71 15.52
CA LEU A 444 4.21 -11.61 15.79
C LEU A 444 2.79 -12.14 15.57
N ASP A 445 1.93 -12.05 16.59
CA ASP A 445 0.56 -12.53 16.51
C ASP A 445 -0.31 -11.63 15.63
N TRP A 446 -0.16 -10.30 15.78
CA TRP A 446 -0.85 -9.31 14.95
C TRP A 446 -0.17 -7.93 15.00
N ALA A 447 -0.20 -7.19 13.90
CA ALA A 447 0.04 -5.75 13.90
C ALA A 447 -0.84 -5.06 12.85
N ALA A 448 -1.24 -3.83 13.12
CA ALA A 448 -2.01 -2.99 12.22
C ALA A 448 -1.56 -1.52 12.26
N ILE A 449 -1.73 -0.82 11.15
CA ILE A 449 -1.74 0.64 11.07
C ILE A 449 -3.06 1.05 10.42
N GLY A 450 -3.77 2.02 10.98
CA GLY A 450 -5.16 2.27 10.63
C GLY A 450 -5.72 3.55 11.23
N GLY A 451 -7.02 3.77 11.02
CA GLY A 451 -7.69 5.01 11.38
C GLY A 451 -6.99 6.24 10.79
N ILE A 452 -6.48 6.12 9.55
CA ILE A 452 -5.73 7.20 8.90
C ILE A 452 -6.72 8.05 8.12
N GLU A 453 -7.08 9.22 8.65
CA GLU A 453 -7.88 10.22 7.92
C GLU A 453 -6.94 11.21 7.24
N PHE A 454 -6.93 11.27 5.90
CA PHE A 454 -6.04 12.15 5.16
C PHE A 454 -6.44 13.62 5.29
N ALA A 455 -5.46 14.52 5.16
CA ALA A 455 -5.71 15.96 5.11
C ALA A 455 -6.64 16.35 3.94
N ASP A 456 -7.45 17.39 4.16
CA ASP A 456 -8.30 18.01 3.14
C ASP A 456 -7.53 18.38 1.86
N PHE A 457 -8.17 18.24 0.71
CA PHE A 457 -7.52 18.50 -0.59
C PHE A 457 -7.23 19.98 -0.83
N ASP A 458 -8.22 20.86 -0.65
CA ASP A 458 -8.10 22.26 -1.03
C ASP A 458 -6.95 22.99 -0.30
N PRO A 459 -6.73 22.79 1.04
CA PRO A 459 -5.56 23.36 1.73
C PRO A 459 -4.23 22.76 1.23
N MET A 460 -4.22 21.46 0.90
CA MET A 460 -3.06 20.75 0.37
C MET A 460 -2.68 21.26 -1.03
N GLU A 461 -3.65 21.43 -1.93
CA GLU A 461 -3.45 21.98 -3.27
C GLU A 461 -2.94 23.42 -3.21
N ALA A 462 -3.51 24.25 -2.34
CA ALA A 462 -3.02 25.60 -2.09
C ALA A 462 -1.56 25.60 -1.61
N MET A 463 -1.18 24.70 -0.70
CA MET A 463 0.19 24.59 -0.21
C MET A 463 1.17 24.07 -1.28
N ILE A 464 0.77 23.07 -2.09
CA ILE A 464 1.56 22.61 -3.24
C ILE A 464 1.84 23.79 -4.19
N SER A 465 0.83 24.63 -4.43
CA SER A 465 0.95 25.80 -5.30
C SER A 465 1.98 26.80 -4.73
N THR A 466 1.88 27.13 -3.44
CA THR A 466 2.85 27.99 -2.73
C THR A 466 4.28 27.47 -2.80
N LEU A 467 4.48 26.16 -2.60
CA LEU A 467 5.80 25.52 -2.63
C LEU A 467 6.41 25.44 -4.05
N ILE A 468 5.58 25.42 -5.10
CA ILE A 468 6.05 25.52 -6.49
C ILE A 468 6.48 26.96 -6.81
N GLU A 469 5.76 27.97 -6.33
CA GLU A 469 6.09 29.38 -6.54
C GLU A 469 7.30 29.84 -5.70
N ASN A 470 7.44 29.31 -4.47
CA ASN A 470 8.52 29.59 -3.55
C ASN A 470 8.98 28.31 -2.81
N PRO A 471 9.97 27.57 -3.35
CA PRO A 471 10.47 26.33 -2.74
C PRO A 471 10.98 26.50 -1.30
N ASP A 472 11.57 27.66 -0.99
CA ASP A 472 12.15 27.95 0.32
C ASP A 472 11.07 28.28 1.38
N TYR A 473 9.79 28.43 0.98
CA TYR A 473 8.69 28.79 1.89
C TYR A 473 8.52 27.80 3.05
N GLY A 474 8.81 26.51 2.83
CA GLY A 474 8.66 25.47 3.85
C GLY A 474 9.71 25.54 4.97
N ASP A 475 10.91 26.07 4.68
CA ASP A 475 11.96 26.27 5.69
C ASP A 475 11.59 27.43 6.63
N ASP A 476 10.97 28.48 6.10
CA ASP A 476 10.49 29.64 6.85
C ASP A 476 9.15 29.39 7.59
N ASN A 477 8.29 28.49 7.07
CA ASN A 477 6.91 28.29 7.55
C ASN A 477 6.57 26.80 7.80
N PRO A 478 7.36 26.05 8.58
CA PRO A 478 7.20 24.60 8.73
C PRO A 478 5.84 24.19 9.31
N LEU A 479 5.27 24.99 10.22
CA LEU A 479 3.95 24.70 10.80
C LEU A 479 2.80 24.79 9.78
N GLU A 480 2.88 25.69 8.78
CA GLU A 480 1.86 25.80 7.74
C GLU A 480 1.93 24.62 6.76
N VAL A 481 3.15 24.22 6.38
CA VAL A 481 3.37 23.01 5.57
C VAL A 481 2.85 21.77 6.30
N VAL A 482 3.24 21.57 7.56
CA VAL A 482 2.77 20.44 8.37
C VAL A 482 1.23 20.46 8.47
N ARG A 483 0.60 21.61 8.68
CA ARG A 483 -0.87 21.74 8.75
C ARG A 483 -1.56 21.27 7.46
N ALA A 484 -0.97 21.51 6.29
CA ALA A 484 -1.57 21.19 5.00
C ALA A 484 -1.43 19.71 4.56
N PHE A 485 -0.44 18.98 5.11
CA PHE A 485 -0.15 17.58 4.72
C PHE A 485 -0.36 16.56 5.84
N MET A 486 -0.50 16.97 7.11
CA MET A 486 -0.68 16.05 8.24
C MET A 486 -2.06 15.39 8.23
N PRO A 487 -2.16 14.05 8.33
CA PRO A 487 -3.41 13.34 8.55
C PRO A 487 -4.18 13.84 9.79
N HIS A 488 -5.51 13.92 9.70
CA HIS A 488 -6.38 14.28 10.83
C HIS A 488 -6.37 13.20 11.93
N SER A 489 -6.08 11.96 11.58
CA SER A 489 -5.85 10.88 12.55
C SER A 489 -4.85 9.85 12.03
N PHE A 490 -4.28 9.09 12.97
CA PHE A 490 -3.40 7.96 12.72
C PHE A 490 -3.43 7.03 13.93
N GLY A 491 -3.37 5.72 13.71
CA GLY A 491 -3.14 4.75 14.75
C GLY A 491 -2.25 3.59 14.32
N TYR A 492 -1.57 3.00 15.29
CA TYR A 492 -0.97 1.68 15.16
C TYR A 492 -1.40 0.80 16.34
N GLU A 493 -1.45 -0.51 16.10
CA GLU A 493 -1.60 -1.53 17.13
C GLU A 493 -0.67 -2.70 16.81
N LEU A 494 -0.14 -3.35 17.84
CA LEU A 494 0.80 -4.47 17.74
C LEU A 494 0.58 -5.39 18.94
N GLU A 495 0.50 -6.70 18.69
CA GLU A 495 0.31 -7.73 19.71
C GLU A 495 1.25 -8.93 19.47
N GLY A 496 1.83 -9.43 20.55
CA GLY A 496 2.54 -10.71 20.57
C GLY A 496 3.90 -10.75 19.89
N LEU A 497 4.55 -9.61 19.60
CA LEU A 497 5.90 -9.60 19.03
C LEU A 497 6.88 -10.28 19.98
N LYS A 498 7.68 -11.22 19.46
CA LYS A 498 8.75 -11.92 20.17
C LYS A 498 9.97 -11.98 19.25
N VAL A 499 11.11 -11.57 19.77
CA VAL A 499 12.41 -11.62 19.10
C VAL A 499 13.36 -12.38 20.02
N VAL A 500 13.89 -13.50 19.53
CA VAL A 500 14.90 -14.29 20.24
C VAL A 500 16.23 -14.11 19.52
N VAL A 501 17.25 -13.67 20.26
CA VAL A 501 18.64 -13.61 19.80
C VAL A 501 19.49 -14.42 20.80
N PRO A 502 20.20 -15.48 20.39
CA PRO A 502 20.79 -16.46 21.33
C PRO A 502 21.68 -15.89 22.44
N ASP A 503 22.48 -14.85 22.14
CA ASP A 503 23.38 -14.23 23.11
C ASP A 503 22.68 -13.22 24.05
N TYR A 504 21.48 -12.74 23.69
CA TYR A 504 20.77 -11.66 24.38
C TYR A 504 19.44 -12.08 25.02
N GLY A 505 18.89 -13.24 24.64
CA GLY A 505 17.63 -13.77 25.17
C GLY A 505 16.39 -13.40 24.36
N LEU A 506 15.25 -13.34 25.04
CA LEU A 506 13.94 -13.01 24.47
C LEU A 506 13.57 -11.56 24.79
N SER A 507 13.34 -10.76 23.74
CA SER A 507 12.60 -9.50 23.84
C SER A 507 11.15 -9.74 23.40
N HIS A 508 10.19 -9.20 24.16
CA HIS A 508 8.76 -9.41 23.92
C HIS A 508 7.96 -8.12 24.08
N ILE A 509 6.95 -7.93 23.23
CA ILE A 509 5.88 -6.94 23.39
C ILE A 509 4.56 -7.71 23.47
N GLY A 510 3.90 -7.66 24.63
CA GLY A 510 2.55 -8.21 24.81
C GLY A 510 1.53 -7.49 23.93
N ARG A 511 1.35 -6.18 24.17
CA ARG A 511 0.55 -5.26 23.34
C ARG A 511 1.22 -3.88 23.31
N ALA A 512 1.13 -3.19 22.18
CA ALA A 512 1.46 -1.78 22.02
C ALA A 512 0.43 -1.13 21.09
N GLU A 513 -0.27 -0.09 21.53
CA GLU A 513 -1.20 0.68 20.71
C GLU A 513 -0.97 2.19 20.87
N MET A 514 -1.19 2.93 19.79
CA MET A 514 -1.25 4.39 19.80
C MET A 514 -2.34 4.85 18.84
N LYS A 515 -3.16 5.82 19.27
CA LYS A 515 -4.17 6.48 18.45
C LYS A 515 -4.09 7.97 18.67
N VAL A 516 -3.85 8.73 17.61
CA VAL A 516 -3.77 10.18 17.63
C VAL A 516 -4.79 10.77 16.68
N SER A 517 -5.42 11.87 17.07
CA SER A 517 -6.24 12.67 16.16
C SER A 517 -6.22 14.15 16.49
N THR A 518 -6.53 14.97 15.50
CA THR A 518 -6.62 16.42 15.62
C THR A 518 -7.93 16.96 15.03
N THR A 519 -8.64 17.72 15.85
CA THR A 519 -9.72 18.61 15.39
C THR A 519 -9.21 20.00 15.03
N VAL A 520 -7.95 20.31 15.35
CA VAL A 520 -7.31 21.62 15.17
C VAL A 520 -5.84 21.42 14.77
N PRO A 521 -5.56 21.15 13.48
CA PRO A 521 -4.19 20.98 12.99
C PRO A 521 -3.29 22.22 13.25
N PRO A 522 -1.99 22.03 13.52
CA PRO A 522 -1.21 20.80 13.36
C PRO A 522 -0.97 20.01 14.66
N ILE A 523 -1.47 20.43 15.83
CA ILE A 523 -1.23 19.67 17.08
C ILE A 523 -2.37 18.66 17.31
N PRO A 524 -2.07 17.38 17.64
CA PRO A 524 -3.07 16.42 18.10
C PRO A 524 -3.87 16.93 19.29
N THR A 525 -5.20 16.97 19.15
CA THR A 525 -6.13 17.31 20.23
C THR A 525 -6.61 16.07 20.99
N SER A 526 -6.29 14.87 20.50
CA SER A 526 -6.47 13.59 21.17
C SER A 526 -5.23 12.73 21.00
N TYR A 527 -4.74 12.16 22.09
CA TYR A 527 -3.62 11.23 22.14
C TYR A 527 -3.94 10.10 23.12
N TYR A 528 -3.96 8.89 22.60
CA TYR A 528 -4.03 7.65 23.36
C TYR A 528 -2.80 6.81 23.03
N ALA A 529 -2.15 6.28 24.06
CA ALA A 529 -1.13 5.25 23.92
C ALA A 529 -1.27 4.25 25.07
N LYS A 530 -0.99 2.98 24.80
CA LYS A 530 -0.98 1.93 25.82
C LYS A 530 -0.01 0.82 25.42
N ASN A 531 0.90 0.47 26.32
CA ASN A 531 1.83 -0.63 26.18
C ASN A 531 1.60 -1.61 27.35
N GLU A 532 1.54 -2.91 27.07
CA GLU A 532 1.33 -3.96 28.07
C GLU A 532 2.38 -5.06 27.89
N GLY A 533 3.10 -5.38 28.97
CA GLY A 533 4.08 -6.47 28.99
C GLY A 533 5.22 -6.28 27.99
N ILE A 534 5.85 -5.10 27.99
CA ILE A 534 7.11 -4.87 27.29
C ILE A 534 8.22 -5.51 28.12
N GLN A 535 8.88 -6.54 27.60
CA GLN A 535 9.95 -7.27 28.25
C GLN A 535 11.25 -7.13 27.44
N ILE A 536 12.28 -6.58 28.07
CA ILE A 536 13.60 -6.34 27.46
C ILE A 536 14.70 -6.88 28.41
N PRO A 537 15.57 -7.81 27.97
CA PRO A 537 16.70 -8.27 28.77
C PRO A 537 17.69 -7.14 29.06
N VAL A 538 18.16 -7.01 30.31
CA VAL A 538 19.06 -5.91 30.73
C VAL A 538 20.40 -5.93 29.96
N ALA A 539 20.86 -7.10 29.54
CA ALA A 539 22.05 -7.27 28.68
C ALA A 539 21.89 -6.71 27.24
N THR A 540 20.72 -6.18 26.86
CA THR A 540 20.51 -5.48 25.57
C THR A 540 20.61 -3.95 25.66
N LEU A 541 20.87 -3.40 26.85
CA LEU A 541 21.03 -1.96 27.05
C LEU A 541 22.41 -1.50 26.58
N ASP A 542 22.46 -0.37 25.86
CA ASP A 542 23.72 0.28 25.45
C ASP A 542 24.45 1.01 26.60
N ASP A 543 23.79 1.19 27.75
CA ASP A 543 24.30 1.94 28.91
C ASP A 543 24.80 0.98 30.01
N GLU A 544 26.11 0.73 30.05
CA GLU A 544 26.72 -0.18 31.03
C GLU A 544 26.55 0.27 32.50
N ASP A 545 26.29 1.55 32.78
CA ASP A 545 26.11 2.03 34.17
C ASP A 545 24.67 1.79 34.61
N MET A 546 23.70 1.92 33.70
CA MET A 546 22.31 1.48 33.89
C MET A 546 22.22 -0.04 34.05
N GLU A 547 22.92 -0.80 33.20
CA GLU A 547 22.99 -2.27 33.25
C GLU A 547 23.43 -2.74 34.65
N LYS A 548 24.62 -2.31 35.09
CA LYS A 548 25.17 -2.66 36.42
C LYS A 548 24.29 -2.20 37.57
N PHE A 549 23.59 -1.07 37.43
CA PHE A 549 22.64 -0.60 38.44
C PHE A 549 21.42 -1.51 38.58
N LEU A 550 20.81 -1.90 37.45
CA LEU A 550 19.67 -2.82 37.42
C LEU A 550 20.05 -4.22 37.92
N GLU A 551 21.19 -4.76 37.46
CA GLU A 551 21.74 -6.02 37.98
C GLU A 551 21.94 -5.98 39.49
N ALA A 552 22.44 -4.86 40.03
CA ALA A 552 22.68 -4.70 41.46
C ALA A 552 21.42 -4.50 42.31
N LEU A 553 20.28 -4.20 41.68
CA LEU A 553 18.94 -4.28 42.26
C LEU A 553 18.30 -5.68 42.10
N GLY A 554 18.96 -6.61 41.39
CA GLY A 554 18.45 -7.95 41.10
C GLY A 554 17.52 -8.01 39.88
N ILE A 555 17.48 -6.96 39.07
CA ILE A 555 16.65 -6.84 37.86
C ILE A 555 17.50 -7.30 36.67
N THR A 556 17.21 -8.48 36.13
CA THR A 556 17.88 -9.03 34.92
C THR A 556 17.10 -8.79 33.64
N GLU A 557 15.81 -8.46 33.76
CA GLU A 557 14.88 -8.18 32.66
C GLU A 557 14.02 -6.98 33.08
N ILE A 558 13.85 -6.01 32.20
CA ILE A 558 12.93 -4.89 32.40
C ILE A 558 11.58 -5.32 31.86
N VAL A 559 10.58 -5.44 32.74
CA VAL A 559 9.17 -5.62 32.35
C VAL A 559 8.39 -4.38 32.71
N TRP A 560 7.77 -3.71 31.73
CA TRP A 560 6.92 -2.54 31.98
C TRP A 560 5.62 -2.53 31.19
N SER A 561 4.69 -1.73 31.67
CA SER A 561 3.43 -1.36 31.01
C SER A 561 3.14 0.12 31.24
N ASP A 562 2.55 0.80 30.26
CA ASP A 562 2.21 2.22 30.37
C ASP A 562 0.88 2.54 29.67
N GLU A 563 0.23 3.62 30.09
CA GLU A 563 -1.01 4.10 29.47
C GLU A 563 -1.06 5.63 29.55
N THR A 564 -1.28 6.30 28.41
CA THR A 564 -1.49 7.75 28.34
C THR A 564 -2.82 8.05 27.65
N ARG A 565 -3.64 8.89 28.26
CA ARG A 565 -4.90 9.43 27.74
C ARG A 565 -4.92 10.94 27.90
N LEU A 566 -4.77 11.65 26.80
CA LEU A 566 -4.81 13.11 26.72
C LEU A 566 -5.86 13.51 25.69
N TYR A 567 -6.78 14.40 26.04
CA TYR A 567 -7.69 15.00 25.06
C TYR A 567 -8.06 16.45 25.39
N TRP A 568 -8.39 17.21 24.36
CA TRP A 568 -8.99 18.53 24.42
C TRP A 568 -10.27 18.58 23.61
N ASP A 569 -11.32 19.18 24.19
CA ASP A 569 -12.62 19.34 23.56
C ASP A 569 -12.90 20.81 23.24
N GLU A 570 -13.21 21.11 21.97
CA GLU A 570 -13.38 22.49 21.48
C GLU A 570 -14.63 23.18 22.03
N ALA A 571 -15.69 22.41 22.34
CA ALA A 571 -16.97 22.95 22.79
C ALA A 571 -16.94 23.38 24.26
N THR A 572 -16.30 22.58 25.12
CA THR A 572 -16.14 22.79 26.56
C THR A 572 -14.88 23.56 26.92
N LYS A 573 -13.84 23.49 26.06
CA LYS A 573 -12.49 24.03 26.29
C LYS A 573 -11.78 23.39 27.49
N GLU A 574 -12.11 22.14 27.80
CA GLU A 574 -11.38 21.35 28.78
C GLU A 574 -10.22 20.61 28.10
N LEU A 575 -9.04 20.66 28.74
CA LEU A 575 -7.86 19.84 28.41
C LEU A 575 -7.64 18.87 29.56
N ASN A 576 -7.70 17.58 29.26
CA ASN A 576 -7.68 16.49 30.23
C ASN A 576 -6.52 15.55 29.91
N LEU A 577 -5.49 15.54 30.74
CA LEU A 577 -4.68 14.35 30.94
C LEU A 577 -5.46 13.46 31.91
N GLU A 578 -6.39 12.66 31.36
CA GLU A 578 -7.24 11.75 32.12
C GLU A 578 -6.39 10.72 32.88
N ARG A 579 -5.33 10.25 32.23
CA ARG A 579 -4.45 9.21 32.75
C ARG A 579 -3.06 9.31 32.12
N LEU A 580 -2.04 9.19 32.96
CA LEU A 580 -0.68 8.82 32.61
C LEU A 580 -0.25 7.78 33.64
N THR A 581 -0.05 6.53 33.25
CA THR A 581 0.47 5.47 34.14
C THR A 581 1.73 4.87 33.57
N PHE A 582 2.66 4.54 34.45
CA PHE A 582 3.86 3.75 34.16
C PHE A 582 4.04 2.73 35.28
N GLU A 583 4.05 1.46 34.94
CA GLU A 583 4.18 0.32 35.86
C GLU A 583 5.37 -0.53 35.42
N MET A 584 6.32 -0.78 36.32
CA MET A 584 7.49 -1.62 36.06
C MET A 584 7.66 -2.63 37.18
N GLU A 585 7.81 -3.91 36.84
CA GLU A 585 7.93 -5.01 37.80
C GLU A 585 9.17 -4.83 38.71
N GLY A 586 9.00 -5.05 40.01
CA GLY A 586 10.06 -4.84 41.00
C GLY A 586 10.39 -3.35 41.26
N VAL A 587 9.71 -2.43 40.58
CA VAL A 587 9.82 -0.98 40.79
C VAL A 587 8.54 -0.42 41.38
N GLY A 588 7.43 -0.53 40.67
CA GLY A 588 6.14 -0.02 41.12
C GLY A 588 5.38 0.72 40.03
N ARG A 589 4.26 1.35 40.43
CA ARG A 589 3.37 2.08 39.53
C ARG A 589 3.31 3.56 39.86
N ALA A 590 3.73 4.39 38.92
CA ALA A 590 3.44 5.81 38.90
C ALA A 590 2.11 6.08 38.18
N GLU A 591 1.29 6.98 38.70
CA GLU A 591 0.11 7.51 38.04
C GLU A 591 0.07 9.04 38.13
N ALA A 592 -0.40 9.70 37.07
CA ALA A 592 -0.74 11.11 37.08
C ALA A 592 -2.04 11.39 36.31
N SER A 593 -2.77 12.42 36.73
CA SER A 593 -3.86 13.03 35.98
C SER A 593 -3.90 14.53 36.24
N VAL A 594 -4.28 15.31 35.22
CA VAL A 594 -4.30 16.78 35.26
C VAL A 594 -5.46 17.31 34.42
N ARG A 595 -6.21 18.28 34.95
CA ARG A 595 -7.30 18.95 34.23
C ARG A 595 -7.13 20.46 34.20
N PHE A 596 -7.30 21.03 33.00
CA PHE A 596 -7.43 22.46 32.77
C PHE A 596 -8.78 22.78 32.12
N ALA A 597 -9.36 23.92 32.49
CA ALA A 597 -10.55 24.50 31.87
C ALA A 597 -10.20 25.80 31.13
N ASN A 598 -11.07 26.22 30.21
CA ASN A 598 -10.91 27.44 29.42
C ASN A 598 -9.60 27.47 28.60
N VAL A 599 -9.13 26.31 28.11
CA VAL A 599 -7.97 26.20 27.22
C VAL A 599 -8.37 26.63 25.81
N PRO A 600 -7.83 27.72 25.24
CA PRO A 600 -8.27 28.22 23.95
C PRO A 600 -7.70 27.42 22.76
N LYS A 601 -8.49 27.33 21.68
CA LYS A 601 -8.12 26.74 20.37
C LYS A 601 -6.72 27.14 19.88
N ALA A 602 -6.38 28.41 20.05
CA ALA A 602 -5.10 28.99 19.64
C ALA A 602 -3.85 28.27 20.22
N LEU A 603 -3.98 27.52 21.33
CA LEU A 603 -2.89 26.70 21.87
C LEU A 603 -2.48 25.55 20.92
N PHE A 604 -3.43 25.04 20.13
CA PHE A 604 -3.23 23.93 19.18
C PHE A 604 -3.07 24.43 17.74
N GLU A 605 -3.83 25.47 17.39
CA GLU A 605 -3.86 26.06 16.05
C GLU A 605 -2.58 26.85 15.72
N ASP A 606 -2.09 27.66 16.66
CA ASP A 606 -0.95 28.58 16.48
C ASP A 606 -0.10 28.59 17.76
N PRO A 607 0.60 27.49 18.10
CA PRO A 607 1.32 27.33 19.36
C PRO A 607 2.41 28.39 19.57
N GLU A 608 3.11 28.77 18.50
CA GLU A 608 4.25 29.69 18.55
C GLU A 608 3.85 31.16 18.57
N GLY A 609 2.74 31.53 17.91
CA GLY A 609 2.16 32.87 17.94
C GLY A 609 1.16 33.05 19.09
N GLN A 610 -0.13 32.92 18.79
CA GLN A 610 -1.22 33.21 19.74
C GLN A 610 -1.30 32.21 20.91
N GLY A 611 -0.79 30.99 20.74
CA GLY A 611 -0.82 29.91 21.74
C GLY A 611 -0.09 30.25 23.03
N GLN A 612 1.04 30.96 22.96
CA GLN A 612 1.77 31.44 24.14
C GLN A 612 0.88 32.35 25.01
N MET A 613 0.08 33.22 24.40
CA MET A 613 -0.87 34.08 25.09
C MET A 613 -2.14 33.33 25.51
N ALA A 614 -2.54 32.29 24.77
CA ALA A 614 -3.69 31.45 25.07
C ALA A 614 -3.51 30.65 26.38
N LEU A 615 -2.30 30.17 26.68
CA LEU A 615 -2.00 29.44 27.91
C LEU A 615 -2.23 30.30 29.18
N VAL A 616 -2.06 31.62 29.09
CA VAL A 616 -2.22 32.56 30.21
C VAL A 616 -3.67 32.60 30.74
N VAL A 617 -4.66 32.38 29.87
CA VAL A 617 -6.10 32.41 30.21
C VAL A 617 -6.68 31.04 30.56
N ALA A 618 -5.91 29.97 30.41
CA ALA A 618 -6.27 28.65 30.91
C ALA A 618 -6.39 28.66 32.45
N GLN A 619 -7.20 27.75 32.98
CA GLN A 619 -7.45 27.61 34.41
C GLN A 619 -7.12 26.19 34.86
N PHE A 620 -6.18 26.05 35.79
CA PHE A 620 -5.89 24.79 36.46
C PHE A 620 -7.08 24.39 37.34
N VAL A 621 -7.58 23.16 37.18
CA VAL A 621 -8.74 22.67 37.94
C VAL A 621 -8.30 21.70 39.02
N GLU A 622 -7.56 20.65 38.65
CA GLU A 622 -7.05 19.65 39.59
C GLU A 622 -5.88 18.87 39.00
N ALA A 623 -5.09 18.25 39.88
CA ALA A 623 -4.13 17.21 39.53
C ALA A 623 -4.00 16.16 40.65
N LYS A 624 -3.78 14.90 40.27
CA LYS A 624 -3.29 13.83 41.16
C LYS A 624 -1.97 13.32 40.59
N ILE A 625 -1.01 13.06 41.47
CA ILE A 625 0.17 12.23 41.19
C ILE A 625 0.24 11.19 42.31
N SER A 626 0.53 9.94 41.99
CA SER A 626 0.72 8.87 42.96
C SER A 626 1.81 7.89 42.51
N PHE A 627 2.52 7.31 43.47
CA PHE A 627 3.46 6.23 43.27
C PHE A 627 3.13 5.10 44.25
N THR A 628 2.98 3.88 43.74
CA THR A 628 2.80 2.66 44.52
C THR A 628 4.06 1.82 44.39
N ASP A 629 4.74 1.55 45.50
CA ASP A 629 5.99 0.77 45.54
C ASP A 629 5.75 -0.72 45.27
N ASP A 630 6.63 -1.33 44.46
CA ASP A 630 6.72 -2.78 44.26
C ASP A 630 8.12 -3.32 44.66
N GLY A 631 8.70 -2.76 45.72
CA GLY A 631 9.94 -3.24 46.34
C GLY A 631 11.20 -2.41 46.07
N VAL A 632 11.21 -1.50 45.09
CA VAL A 632 12.40 -0.65 44.82
C VAL A 632 12.77 0.23 46.01
N THR A 633 11.79 0.70 46.79
CA THR A 633 12.10 1.50 47.97
C THR A 633 12.91 0.68 48.98
N GLU A 634 12.53 -0.57 49.28
CA GLU A 634 13.32 -1.40 50.21
C GLU A 634 14.67 -1.81 49.63
N ASN A 635 14.70 -2.27 48.37
CA ASN A 635 15.91 -2.73 47.69
C ASN A 635 16.93 -1.60 47.48
N GLY A 636 16.49 -0.45 46.96
CA GLY A 636 17.32 0.73 46.71
C GLY A 636 17.85 1.36 48.00
N LEU A 637 17.03 1.43 49.05
CA LEU A 637 17.48 1.87 50.38
C LEU A 637 18.57 0.95 50.94
N ALA A 638 18.40 -0.37 50.83
CA ALA A 638 19.40 -1.34 51.28
C ALA A 638 20.70 -1.25 50.47
N HIS A 639 20.58 -1.10 49.15
CA HIS A 639 21.72 -0.99 48.24
C HIS A 639 22.56 0.26 48.51
N ILE A 640 21.95 1.46 48.49
CA ILE A 640 22.66 2.73 48.66
C ILE A 640 23.24 2.87 50.07
N ALA A 641 22.47 2.50 51.11
CA ALA A 641 22.96 2.52 52.49
C ALA A 641 24.14 1.54 52.69
N GLY A 642 24.16 0.43 51.94
CA GLY A 642 25.28 -0.50 51.86
C GLY A 642 26.54 0.12 51.22
N GLN A 643 26.40 0.82 50.08
CA GLN A 643 27.51 1.53 49.44
C GLN A 643 28.12 2.60 50.34
N GLU A 644 27.28 3.43 50.97
CA GLU A 644 27.71 4.50 51.88
C GLU A 644 28.16 4.00 53.26
N ASN A 645 27.96 2.70 53.55
CA ASN A 645 28.23 2.07 54.85
C ASN A 645 27.51 2.78 56.02
N ILE A 646 26.25 3.17 55.79
CA ILE A 646 25.34 3.84 56.75
C ILE A 646 24.19 2.88 57.10
N PRO A 647 23.68 2.86 58.36
CA PRO A 647 22.48 2.08 58.68
C PRO A 647 21.24 2.56 57.90
N VAL A 648 20.48 1.63 57.31
CA VAL A 648 19.27 1.92 56.50
C VAL A 648 18.28 2.84 57.21
N ASN A 649 18.09 2.71 58.53
CA ASN A 649 17.20 3.58 59.30
C ASN A 649 17.67 5.04 59.34
N VAL A 650 18.99 5.27 59.42
CA VAL A 650 19.58 6.62 59.37
C VAL A 650 19.44 7.21 57.98
N PHE A 651 19.59 6.39 56.93
CA PHE A 651 19.39 6.83 55.55
C PHE A 651 17.92 7.20 55.25
N ARG A 652 16.95 6.42 55.76
CA ARG A 652 15.50 6.77 55.69
C ARG A 652 15.19 8.12 56.36
N GLU A 653 15.76 8.38 57.53
CA GLU A 653 15.61 9.67 58.23
C GLU A 653 16.25 10.83 57.43
N ALA A 654 17.44 10.61 56.87
CA ALA A 654 18.12 11.59 56.03
C ALA A 654 17.31 11.95 54.77
N LEU A 655 16.74 10.96 54.08
CA LEU A 655 15.88 11.19 52.90
C LEU A 655 14.59 11.93 53.24
N ALA A 656 13.97 11.67 54.40
CA ALA A 656 12.78 12.39 54.84
C ALA A 656 13.08 13.88 55.15
N GLU A 657 14.24 14.18 55.76
CA GLU A 657 14.69 15.57 55.94
C GLU A 657 15.14 16.21 54.63
N GLN A 658 15.77 15.47 53.70
CA GLN A 658 16.14 15.98 52.37
C GLN A 658 14.89 16.33 51.55
N ALA A 659 13.84 15.53 51.61
CA ALA A 659 12.54 15.86 51.00
C ALA A 659 11.90 17.10 51.64
N ALA A 660 12.03 17.27 52.96
CA ALA A 660 11.60 18.50 53.64
C ALA A 660 12.43 19.73 53.19
N GLU A 661 13.76 19.59 53.07
CA GLU A 661 14.67 20.63 52.59
C GLU A 661 14.39 21.01 51.13
N ALA A 662 14.01 20.06 50.28
CA ALA A 662 13.58 20.33 48.89
C ALA A 662 12.35 21.26 48.82
N THR A 663 11.52 21.33 49.87
CA THR A 663 10.40 22.30 49.95
C THR A 663 10.83 23.70 50.45
N ALA A 664 12.06 23.89 50.93
CA ALA A 664 12.50 25.16 51.50
C ALA A 664 12.32 26.40 50.60
N PRO A 665 12.48 26.34 49.26
CA PRO A 665 12.19 27.48 48.37
C PRO A 665 10.73 27.96 48.43
N ILE A 666 9.80 27.07 48.79
CA ILE A 666 8.37 27.38 48.92
C ILE A 666 8.11 28.18 50.21
N GLN A 667 8.92 28.04 51.26
CA GLN A 667 8.77 28.79 52.53
C GLN A 667 7.40 28.61 53.23
N ASN A 668 6.72 27.48 53.01
CA ASN A 668 5.46 27.14 53.69
C ASN A 668 5.70 25.98 54.67
N ALA A 669 5.83 26.30 55.96
CA ALA A 669 6.16 25.31 57.00
C ALA A 669 5.13 24.17 57.13
N ALA A 670 3.83 24.45 56.94
CA ALA A 670 2.79 23.43 57.02
C ALA A 670 2.89 22.42 55.87
N PHE A 671 3.24 22.89 54.66
CA PHE A 671 3.55 22.03 53.52
C PHE A 671 4.85 21.23 53.74
N THR A 672 5.91 21.86 54.25
CA THR A 672 7.17 21.18 54.61
C THR A 672 6.94 20.04 55.60
N ASP A 673 6.18 20.28 56.66
CA ASP A 673 5.86 19.25 57.66
C ASP A 673 4.99 18.13 57.05
N MET A 674 4.03 18.47 56.18
CA MET A 674 3.20 17.49 55.47
C MET A 674 4.03 16.56 54.57
N VAL A 675 4.99 17.12 53.81
CA VAL A 675 5.93 16.36 52.98
C VAL A 675 6.84 15.48 53.85
N ARG A 676 7.44 16.04 54.91
CA ARG A 676 8.28 15.29 55.85
C ARG A 676 7.52 14.09 56.43
N THR A 677 6.29 14.27 56.89
CA THR A 677 5.48 13.18 57.46
C THR A 677 5.15 12.13 56.41
N ALA A 678 4.62 12.52 55.24
CA ALA A 678 4.24 11.56 54.20
C ALA A 678 5.44 10.75 53.69
N VAL A 679 6.59 11.40 53.42
CA VAL A 679 7.81 10.70 52.99
C VAL A 679 8.35 9.80 54.11
N SER A 680 8.35 10.27 55.37
CA SER A 680 8.79 9.46 56.50
C SER A 680 7.91 8.21 56.71
N ASP A 681 6.60 8.33 56.50
CA ASP A 681 5.66 7.21 56.68
C ASP A 681 5.69 6.23 55.50
N PHE A 682 5.89 6.72 54.26
CA PHE A 682 6.18 5.89 53.09
C PHE A 682 7.50 5.10 53.25
N LEU A 683 8.60 5.77 53.60
CA LEU A 683 9.91 5.14 53.77
C LEU A 683 9.95 4.15 54.96
N LYS A 684 9.01 4.21 55.91
CA LYS A 684 8.88 3.21 56.99
C LYS A 684 8.17 1.95 56.51
N ASN A 685 7.08 2.10 55.78
CA ASN A 685 6.23 1.04 55.27
C ASN A 685 5.82 1.39 53.83
N PRO A 686 6.60 0.96 52.81
CA PRO A 686 6.29 1.26 51.42
C PRO A 686 4.90 0.76 51.01
N GLY A 687 4.24 1.53 50.16
CA GLY A 687 2.83 1.39 49.78
C GLY A 687 2.47 2.42 48.71
N GLU A 688 1.32 3.10 48.80
CA GLU A 688 1.05 4.30 47.97
C GLU A 688 1.60 5.56 48.68
N ILE A 689 2.24 6.45 47.93
CA ILE A 689 2.42 7.88 48.26
C ILE A 689 1.73 8.72 47.18
N SER A 690 0.93 9.71 47.60
CA SER A 690 0.14 10.53 46.68
C SER A 690 0.20 12.02 47.00
N LEU A 691 0.23 12.82 45.93
CA LEU A 691 0.16 14.27 45.89
C LEU A 691 -1.13 14.66 45.15
N THR A 692 -1.98 15.47 45.79
CA THR A 692 -3.26 15.92 45.21
C THR A 692 -3.38 17.43 45.31
N LEU A 693 -3.74 18.07 44.20
CA LEU A 693 -3.97 19.51 44.06
C LEU A 693 -5.43 19.70 43.64
N THR A 694 -6.25 20.24 44.53
CA THR A 694 -7.72 20.34 44.36
C THR A 694 -8.24 21.69 44.87
N PRO A 695 -7.88 22.82 44.21
CA PRO A 695 -8.34 24.14 44.61
C PRO A 695 -9.87 24.23 44.67
N SER A 696 -10.39 25.14 45.50
CA SER A 696 -11.84 25.27 45.73
C SER A 696 -12.62 25.87 44.54
N ALA A 697 -11.90 26.44 43.57
CA ALA A 697 -12.39 26.88 42.27
C ALA A 697 -11.22 26.83 41.26
N PRO A 698 -11.46 26.76 39.94
CA PRO A 698 -10.40 26.79 38.95
C PRO A 698 -9.49 28.03 39.08
N VAL A 699 -8.17 27.82 39.05
CA VAL A 699 -7.15 28.86 39.28
C VAL A 699 -6.51 29.25 37.95
N PRO A 700 -6.57 30.53 37.52
CA PRO A 700 -5.90 30.97 36.29
C PRO A 700 -4.40 30.69 36.31
N VAL A 701 -3.84 30.19 35.20
CA VAL A 701 -2.40 29.91 35.07
C VAL A 701 -1.57 31.18 35.36
N ALA A 702 -2.04 32.35 34.91
CA ALA A 702 -1.45 33.65 35.25
C ALA A 702 -1.28 33.90 36.76
N GLN A 703 -2.24 33.42 37.57
CA GLN A 703 -2.18 33.56 39.04
C GLN A 703 -1.17 32.58 39.64
N ILE A 704 -1.02 31.37 39.09
CA ILE A 704 -0.01 30.40 39.54
C ILE A 704 1.40 30.95 39.24
N VAL A 705 1.64 31.43 38.02
CA VAL A 705 2.90 32.05 37.62
C VAL A 705 3.20 33.31 38.46
N GLY A 706 2.20 34.16 38.68
CA GLY A 706 2.35 35.33 39.56
C GLY A 706 2.65 34.96 41.01
N SER A 707 2.16 33.81 41.49
CA SER A 707 2.41 33.32 42.85
C SER A 707 3.83 32.77 43.04
N LEU A 708 4.61 32.56 41.96
CA LEU A 708 6.05 32.24 42.08
C LEU A 708 6.86 33.39 42.71
N ALA A 709 6.33 34.63 42.70
CA ALA A 709 6.92 35.76 43.43
C ALA A 709 6.63 35.73 44.94
N ALA A 710 5.70 34.88 45.39
CA ALA A 710 5.31 34.66 46.79
C ALA A 710 4.96 33.18 47.01
N PRO A 711 5.94 32.26 46.80
CA PRO A 711 5.68 30.84 46.62
C PRO A 711 5.06 30.18 47.86
N GLN A 712 5.20 30.80 49.04
CA GLN A 712 4.57 30.33 50.28
C GLN A 712 3.03 30.26 50.22
N THR A 713 2.42 30.96 49.27
CA THR A 713 0.97 30.95 49.04
C THR A 713 0.49 29.82 48.11
N LEU A 714 1.39 29.16 47.36
CA LEU A 714 1.04 28.13 46.38
C LEU A 714 0.39 26.89 47.00
N PRO A 715 0.87 26.32 48.14
CA PRO A 715 0.24 25.14 48.73
C PRO A 715 -1.21 25.37 49.16
N ASP A 716 -1.50 26.55 49.72
CA ASP A 716 -2.84 26.92 50.15
C ASP A 716 -3.75 27.25 48.95
N LEU A 717 -3.23 27.96 47.94
CA LEU A 717 -3.96 28.30 46.70
C LEU A 717 -4.41 27.05 45.93
N LEU A 718 -3.52 26.06 45.83
CA LEU A 718 -3.77 24.81 45.09
C LEU A 718 -4.36 23.70 45.98
N ASN A 719 -4.63 23.98 47.27
CA ASN A 719 -5.16 23.03 48.26
C ASN A 719 -4.38 21.70 48.26
N VAL A 720 -3.05 21.81 48.36
CA VAL A 720 -2.11 20.70 48.21
C VAL A 720 -2.23 19.73 49.38
N LYS A 721 -2.29 18.43 49.08
CA LYS A 721 -2.30 17.34 50.05
C LYS A 721 -1.27 16.30 49.66
N VAL A 722 -0.43 15.89 50.60
CA VAL A 722 0.50 14.78 50.48
C VAL A 722 0.12 13.72 51.50
N LYS A 723 0.06 12.45 51.08
CA LYS A 723 -0.32 11.30 51.92
C LYS A 723 0.52 10.08 51.57
N ALA A 724 0.71 9.19 52.53
CA ALA A 724 1.31 7.87 52.31
C ALA A 724 0.60 6.81 53.15
N ASN A 725 0.68 5.55 52.71
CA ASN A 725 0.00 4.34 53.23
C ASN A 725 -1.52 4.28 52.95
#